data_AF-A0AAN9NZ76-F1
#
_entry.id   AF-A0AAN9NZ76-F1
#
_cell.length_a   1.000
_cell.length_b   1.000
_cell.length_c   1.000
_cell.angle_alpha   90.00
_cell.angle_beta   90.00
_cell.angle_gamma   90.00
#
_symmetry.space_group_name_H-M   'P 1'
#
loop_
_entity.id
_entity.type
_entity.pdbx_description
1 polymer ?
#
loop_
_entity_poly.entity_id
_entity_poly.type
_entity_poly.pdbx_seq_one_letter_code
_entity_poly.pdbx_strand_id
1 'polypeptide(L)'
;MVKKMMMLKTTSTQFSTWITPLREPRCNLSNVCLTFRIHHHHHNPLAVKCSKMTVTPKILVNDRKLVVHGKTILTGVPDNIVLTPGSGSGLVTGAFVGATASHSKSLHVFSMGVLEELRFICCFRFKLWWMTQRMGTCGRDVPLETQFMLIESKESEVDGENSPTIYTVFLPLLEGPFRAVLQGNEKNEIEICLESGDNAVETDQGLHLVYMHAGTNPFEVINQAVKAVEKHMQTFLHREKKKLPSFLDWFGWCTWDAFYTDVTAEGVEDGLKSLSEGATPPRFLIIDDGWQQIESKQKDLDCVVQEGAQFATRLTGIKENTKFQKKTSSNEQTSGLKHLVDGVKQHHNVKNVYVWHALAGYWGGVKPAATGMEHYDTALAYPVQSPGVLGNQPDIVMDSLAVHGLGLVHPKKVFNFYNELHAYLASCGVDGVKVDVQNIIETLGAGHGGRVSLTRSYHHALEASIARNFTDNGCIACMCHNTDGLYSSKQTAVVRASDDFYPRDPASHTIHISSVAYNSLFLGEFMQPDWDMFHSLHPAAEYHAAARAMGGCPIYVSDKPGHHNFDLLKKLVLPDGSVLRAQLPGRPTRDSLFVDPARDGTSLLKIWNMNKCSGVVGVFNCQGAGWCKIEKKTRIHDTSPGTLTGSVCAFDVDPITQVAGAEWLGETIVYAYRSGEVIRLPKGVSVPVTLKVLEFELFHFCPIHEIAPSISFAAIGLLDMFNTGGAVELVEIHRASNNKPELFDGEVWSEFTSSLGPNRAATATISLRVRGTGRFGVYSSQRPLKCVVGGTETDLSYDSETGLATFSIPVPQKEMYRWAIEIQV
;
A
#
# COMPACT_ATOMS: atom_id res chain seq x y z
N MET A 1 -41.83 -30.59 -35.97
CA MET A 1 -43.31 -30.50 -36.12
C MET A 1 -43.95 -31.43 -35.09
N VAL A 2 -45.15 -31.08 -34.56
CA VAL A 2 -46.31 -31.96 -34.24
C VAL A 2 -46.01 -33.42 -33.77
N LYS A 3 -46.45 -33.95 -32.61
CA LYS A 3 -47.41 -33.49 -31.58
C LYS A 3 -47.28 -34.31 -30.25
N LYS A 4 -47.82 -33.74 -29.16
CA LYS A 4 -48.61 -34.29 -28.02
C LYS A 4 -48.64 -35.83 -27.74
N MET A 5 -48.56 -36.37 -26.51
CA MET A 5 -49.08 -36.02 -25.14
C MET A 5 -50.38 -36.76 -24.74
N MET A 6 -50.33 -37.59 -23.68
CA MET A 6 -51.33 -37.91 -22.62
C MET A 6 -50.83 -39.17 -21.85
N MET A 7 -50.87 -39.37 -20.52
CA MET A 7 -51.74 -39.01 -19.37
C MET A 7 -52.85 -40.01 -19.02
N LEU A 8 -52.67 -40.72 -17.89
CA LEU A 8 -53.61 -40.88 -16.77
C LEU A 8 -52.74 -40.96 -15.47
N LYS A 9 -53.00 -40.34 -14.31
CA LYS A 9 -54.23 -40.12 -13.49
C LYS A 9 -54.70 -41.40 -12.75
N THR A 10 -55.11 -41.38 -11.47
CA THR A 10 -55.33 -40.29 -10.47
C THR A 10 -55.36 -40.87 -9.04
N THR A 11 -54.99 -40.14 -7.98
CA THR A 11 -55.84 -39.48 -6.94
C THR A 11 -54.96 -39.27 -5.68
N SER A 12 -55.23 -38.46 -4.64
CA SER A 12 -55.88 -37.14 -4.38
C SER A 12 -55.39 -36.69 -2.97
N THR A 13 -55.71 -35.58 -2.28
CA THR A 13 -56.53 -34.34 -2.40
C THR A 13 -55.78 -33.25 -1.55
N GLN A 14 -55.70 -31.95 -1.88
CA GLN A 14 -56.64 -30.82 -1.62
C GLN A 14 -56.89 -30.46 -0.13
N PHE A 15 -57.03 -29.19 0.30
CA PHE A 15 -57.31 -27.93 -0.45
C PHE A 15 -56.96 -26.62 0.32
N SER A 16 -56.49 -25.56 -0.39
CA SER A 16 -56.83 -24.10 -0.23
C SER A 16 -56.52 -23.33 1.10
N THR A 17 -56.35 -22.00 1.17
CA THR A 17 -56.46 -20.86 0.20
C THR A 17 -55.54 -19.65 0.58
N TRP A 18 -55.58 -18.58 -0.21
CA TRP A 18 -54.74 -17.35 -0.18
C TRP A 18 -55.22 -16.26 0.81
N ILE A 19 -54.33 -15.30 1.18
CA ILE A 19 -54.50 -13.81 1.05
C ILE A 19 -53.23 -13.05 1.55
N THR A 20 -53.14 -11.73 1.29
CA THR A 20 -51.97 -10.82 1.35
C THR A 20 -51.46 -10.40 2.75
N PRO A 21 -50.22 -9.85 2.87
CA PRO A 21 -49.53 -9.60 4.14
C PRO A 21 -49.87 -8.25 4.82
N LEU A 22 -49.67 -8.18 6.15
CA LEU A 22 -49.83 -6.97 6.96
C LEU A 22 -48.70 -6.78 7.99
N ARG A 23 -48.08 -5.59 7.96
CA ARG A 23 -47.39 -4.83 9.02
C ARG A 23 -46.47 -5.55 10.03
N GLU A 24 -45.22 -5.09 10.05
CA GLU A 24 -44.26 -5.31 11.15
C GLU A 24 -44.73 -4.70 12.49
N PRO A 25 -44.46 -5.34 13.64
CA PRO A 25 -44.56 -4.73 14.96
C PRO A 25 -43.21 -4.17 15.43
N ARG A 26 -43.19 -2.91 15.91
CA ARG A 26 -42.06 -2.36 16.67
C ARG A 26 -42.09 -2.91 18.10
N CYS A 27 -40.96 -3.38 18.62
CA CYS A 27 -40.81 -3.72 20.04
C CYS A 27 -40.09 -2.60 20.80
N ASN A 28 -40.78 -1.97 21.75
CA ASN A 28 -40.15 -1.08 22.73
C ASN A 28 -39.54 -1.92 23.86
N LEU A 29 -38.29 -1.65 24.22
CA LEU A 29 -37.71 -2.13 25.48
C LEU A 29 -38.28 -1.30 26.64
N SER A 30 -38.71 -1.97 27.71
CA SER A 30 -39.15 -1.35 28.95
C SER A 30 -38.65 -2.16 30.16
N ASN A 31 -38.49 -1.49 31.30
CA ASN A 31 -37.70 -2.01 32.42
C ASN A 31 -38.34 -3.21 33.11
N VAL A 32 -37.59 -4.30 33.27
CA VAL A 32 -37.91 -5.40 34.20
C VAL A 32 -37.08 -5.23 35.46
N CYS A 33 -37.73 -4.95 36.59
CA CYS A 33 -37.08 -4.88 37.90
C CYS A 33 -37.14 -6.25 38.59
N LEU A 34 -35.98 -6.83 38.91
CA LEU A 34 -35.87 -8.13 39.58
C LEU A 34 -35.52 -7.96 41.06
N THR A 35 -36.53 -8.05 41.93
CA THR A 35 -36.36 -8.01 43.39
C THR A 35 -35.99 -9.40 43.95
N PHE A 36 -34.76 -9.55 44.44
CA PHE A 36 -34.40 -10.71 45.27
C PHE A 36 -34.67 -10.43 46.75
N ARG A 37 -35.27 -11.40 47.46
CA ARG A 37 -35.35 -11.41 48.93
C ARG A 37 -34.07 -12.03 49.49
N ILE A 38 -33.47 -11.39 50.49
CA ILE A 38 -32.31 -11.88 51.24
C ILE A 38 -32.78 -12.43 52.60
N HIS A 39 -32.11 -13.46 53.12
CA HIS A 39 -32.21 -13.88 54.52
C HIS A 39 -31.02 -13.35 55.33
N HIS A 40 -31.28 -12.96 56.58
CA HIS A 40 -30.26 -12.36 57.45
C HIS A 40 -29.25 -13.39 57.97
N HIS A 41 -27.99 -12.97 58.04
CA HIS A 41 -27.17 -13.09 59.25
C HIS A 41 -26.23 -11.87 59.37
N HIS A 42 -25.67 -11.63 60.56
CA HIS A 42 -24.96 -10.39 60.90
C HIS A 42 -23.51 -10.34 60.40
N HIS A 43 -23.04 -9.16 60.00
CA HIS A 43 -21.89 -8.47 60.63
C HIS A 43 -21.85 -6.98 60.21
N ASN A 44 -20.89 -6.20 60.74
CA ASN A 44 -20.91 -4.73 60.73
C ASN A 44 -20.70 -4.08 59.34
N PRO A 45 -21.27 -2.87 59.11
CA PRO A 45 -21.11 -2.15 57.85
C PRO A 45 -19.77 -1.40 57.77
N LEU A 46 -18.95 -1.75 56.77
CA LEU A 46 -17.92 -0.85 56.25
C LEU A 46 -18.53 0.04 55.16
N ALA A 47 -18.40 1.36 55.31
CA ALA A 47 -19.00 2.34 54.40
C ALA A 47 -18.21 2.45 53.08
N VAL A 48 -18.48 1.55 52.13
CA VAL A 48 -17.94 1.63 50.77
C VAL A 48 -18.55 2.85 50.07
N LYS A 49 -17.77 3.93 49.95
CA LYS A 49 -18.09 5.05 49.05
C LYS A 49 -18.14 4.51 47.62
N CYS A 50 -19.33 4.44 47.03
CA CYS A 50 -19.51 4.15 45.62
C CYS A 50 -19.00 5.34 44.78
N SER A 51 -17.70 5.35 44.48
CA SER A 51 -17.11 6.28 43.54
C SER A 51 -17.67 6.01 42.15
N LYS A 52 -18.44 6.95 41.59
CA LYS A 52 -18.75 6.95 40.16
C LYS A 52 -17.43 7.03 39.40
N MET A 53 -16.98 5.92 38.80
CA MET A 53 -15.91 5.93 37.82
C MET A 53 -16.39 6.77 36.63
N THR A 54 -16.00 8.04 36.65
CA THR A 54 -16.29 9.00 35.61
C THR A 54 -15.18 8.82 34.59
N VAL A 55 -15.50 8.21 33.46
CA VAL A 55 -14.51 7.97 32.40
C VAL A 55 -14.21 9.32 31.74
N THR A 56 -13.14 9.98 32.19
CA THR A 56 -12.65 11.22 31.60
C THR A 56 -12.35 10.99 30.11
N PRO A 57 -12.94 11.78 29.18
CA PRO A 57 -12.63 11.66 27.77
C PRO A 57 -11.13 11.84 27.52
N LYS A 58 -10.53 10.96 26.72
CA LYS A 58 -9.10 11.05 26.37
C LYS A 58 -8.80 12.08 25.28
N ILE A 59 -9.84 12.59 24.60
CA ILE A 59 -9.80 13.72 23.68
C ILE A 59 -10.91 14.67 24.11
N LEU A 60 -10.58 15.94 24.37
CA LEU A 60 -11.54 16.96 24.80
C LEU A 60 -11.11 18.36 24.37
N VAL A 61 -12.04 19.31 24.31
CA VAL A 61 -11.74 20.74 24.28
C VAL A 61 -12.05 21.33 25.66
N ASN A 62 -11.09 22.03 26.25
CA ASN A 62 -11.26 22.77 27.51
C ASN A 62 -10.41 24.05 27.49
N ASP A 63 -10.92 25.15 28.05
CA ASP A 63 -10.24 26.46 28.07
C ASP A 63 -9.68 26.91 26.70
N ARG A 64 -10.44 26.64 25.62
CA ARG A 64 -10.06 26.82 24.21
C ARG A 64 -8.75 26.12 23.81
N LYS A 65 -8.45 24.99 24.43
CA LYS A 65 -7.35 24.06 24.07
C LYS A 65 -7.93 22.70 23.67
N LEU A 66 -7.41 22.13 22.58
CA LEU A 66 -7.65 20.73 22.23
C LEU A 66 -6.64 19.87 22.98
N VAL A 67 -7.12 19.04 23.89
CA VAL A 67 -6.30 18.22 24.80
C VAL A 67 -6.49 16.74 24.46
N VAL A 68 -5.37 16.04 24.25
CA VAL A 68 -5.30 14.62 23.90
C VAL A 68 -4.40 13.92 24.92
N HIS A 69 -4.96 12.95 25.65
CA HIS A 69 -4.25 12.21 26.71
C HIS A 69 -3.56 13.14 27.75
N GLY A 70 -4.18 14.28 28.06
CA GLY A 70 -3.64 15.32 28.96
C GLY A 70 -2.71 16.34 28.28
N LYS A 71 -2.19 16.03 27.09
CA LYS A 71 -1.26 16.89 26.33
C LYS A 71 -2.05 17.87 25.47
N THR A 72 -1.67 19.15 25.48
CA THR A 72 -2.30 20.16 24.61
C THR A 72 -1.78 19.99 23.19
N ILE A 73 -2.67 19.83 22.21
CA ILE A 73 -2.31 19.68 20.79
C ILE A 73 -2.60 20.98 20.01
N LEU A 74 -3.69 21.69 20.34
CA LEU A 74 -3.99 23.01 19.78
C LEU A 74 -4.37 24.00 20.88
N THR A 75 -4.08 25.28 20.67
CA THR A 75 -4.55 26.38 21.52
C THR A 75 -5.44 27.36 20.73
N GLY A 76 -6.18 28.22 21.41
CA GLY A 76 -7.05 29.22 20.77
C GLY A 76 -8.24 28.64 20.00
N VAL A 77 -8.59 27.37 20.19
CA VAL A 77 -9.70 26.66 19.51
C VAL A 77 -10.97 27.53 19.52
N PRO A 78 -11.55 27.88 18.35
CA PRO A 78 -12.75 28.72 18.29
C PRO A 78 -14.03 28.03 18.79
N ASP A 79 -14.98 28.82 19.30
CA ASP A 79 -16.21 28.33 19.92
C ASP A 79 -17.19 27.67 18.92
N ASN A 80 -16.97 27.85 17.60
CA ASN A 80 -17.74 27.20 16.54
C ASN A 80 -17.14 25.85 16.08
N ILE A 81 -16.05 25.38 16.72
CA ILE A 81 -15.50 24.03 16.53
C ILE A 81 -16.21 23.06 17.48
N VAL A 82 -16.74 21.98 16.92
CA VAL A 82 -17.54 20.97 17.63
C VAL A 82 -16.72 19.69 17.78
N LEU A 83 -16.71 19.08 18.97
CA LEU A 83 -16.05 17.78 19.21
C LEU A 83 -17.08 16.70 19.56
N THR A 84 -17.22 15.70 18.70
CA THR A 84 -18.19 14.60 18.83
C THR A 84 -17.47 13.28 19.15
N PRO A 85 -17.82 12.53 20.22
CA PRO A 85 -17.16 11.25 20.53
C PRO A 85 -17.34 10.20 19.43
N GLY A 86 -16.27 9.44 19.13
CA GLY A 86 -16.29 8.37 18.14
C GLY A 86 -16.99 7.10 18.62
N SER A 87 -17.77 6.46 17.74
CA SER A 87 -18.59 5.26 18.02
C SER A 87 -17.78 3.95 18.15
N GLY A 88 -16.79 3.93 19.03
CA GLY A 88 -15.90 2.80 19.32
C GLY A 88 -16.15 2.14 20.69
N SER A 89 -16.09 0.81 20.75
CA SER A 89 -16.17 0.04 21.99
C SER A 89 -14.76 -0.41 22.41
N GLY A 90 -14.07 0.41 23.23
CA GLY A 90 -12.71 0.13 23.70
C GLY A 90 -12.16 1.23 24.61
N LEU A 91 -11.01 0.98 25.23
CA LEU A 91 -10.34 1.90 26.18
C LEU A 91 -9.62 3.10 25.53
N VAL A 92 -9.79 3.29 24.21
CA VAL A 92 -9.21 4.39 23.42
C VAL A 92 -10.31 5.00 22.56
N THR A 93 -10.92 6.08 23.05
CA THR A 93 -11.98 6.81 22.36
C THR A 93 -11.39 7.84 21.41
N GLY A 94 -11.46 7.57 20.10
CA GLY A 94 -11.27 8.63 19.10
C GLY A 94 -12.45 9.62 19.10
N ALA A 95 -12.32 10.72 18.36
CA ALA A 95 -13.32 11.79 18.29
C ALA A 95 -13.39 12.38 16.88
N PHE A 96 -14.50 13.01 16.53
CA PHE A 96 -14.67 13.80 15.32
C PHE A 96 -14.62 15.29 15.66
N VAL A 97 -13.90 16.05 14.84
CA VAL A 97 -13.92 17.52 14.83
C VAL A 97 -14.86 17.96 13.70
N GLY A 98 -15.81 18.83 14.03
CA GLY A 98 -16.71 19.51 13.11
C GLY A 98 -16.65 21.02 13.28
N ALA A 99 -17.35 21.76 12.43
CA ALA A 99 -17.42 23.21 12.47
C ALA A 99 -18.77 23.74 11.94
N THR A 100 -19.19 24.90 12.42
CA THR A 100 -20.41 25.61 11.98
C THR A 100 -20.11 27.03 11.50
N ALA A 101 -20.88 27.52 10.50
CA ALA A 101 -20.86 28.87 9.97
C ALA A 101 -22.24 29.55 10.11
N SER A 102 -22.30 30.87 9.91
CA SER A 102 -23.54 31.65 9.91
C SER A 102 -24.28 31.68 8.56
N HIS A 103 -23.69 31.10 7.51
CA HIS A 103 -24.18 31.16 6.12
C HIS A 103 -23.86 29.86 5.39
N SER A 104 -24.75 29.44 4.49
CA SER A 104 -24.48 28.35 3.55
C SER A 104 -23.45 28.78 2.49
N LYS A 105 -22.54 27.88 2.11
CA LYS A 105 -21.60 28.01 0.98
C LYS A 105 -21.20 26.66 0.40
N SER A 106 -20.72 26.64 -0.84
CA SER A 106 -20.04 25.50 -1.47
C SER A 106 -18.60 25.29 -0.98
N LEU A 107 -17.98 26.32 -0.39
CA LEU A 107 -16.62 26.33 0.16
C LEU A 107 -16.58 27.08 1.51
N HIS A 108 -15.99 26.44 2.52
CA HIS A 108 -15.65 27.03 3.81
C HIS A 108 -14.18 26.79 4.19
N VAL A 109 -13.66 27.68 5.04
CA VAL A 109 -12.37 27.51 5.71
C VAL A 109 -12.59 27.82 7.19
N PHE A 110 -12.34 26.85 8.07
CA PHE A 110 -12.56 26.93 9.51
C PHE A 110 -11.24 26.82 10.26
N SER A 111 -10.85 27.84 11.03
CA SER A 111 -9.68 27.74 11.91
C SER A 111 -9.97 26.76 13.06
N MET A 112 -9.16 25.72 13.18
CA MET A 112 -9.30 24.67 14.21
C MET A 112 -8.54 25.02 15.50
N GLY A 113 -7.53 25.88 15.40
CA GLY A 113 -6.66 26.32 16.50
C GLY A 113 -5.19 26.37 16.11
N VAL A 114 -4.38 27.00 16.97
CA VAL A 114 -2.93 27.18 16.81
C VAL A 114 -2.18 25.90 17.18
N LEU A 115 -1.34 25.40 16.28
CA LEU A 115 -0.35 24.34 16.51
C LEU A 115 1.04 24.97 16.60
N GLU A 116 1.75 24.73 17.70
CA GLU A 116 3.13 25.18 17.92
C GLU A 116 3.92 24.11 18.70
N GLU A 117 5.24 24.08 18.51
CA GLU A 117 6.23 23.24 19.20
C GLU A 117 5.99 21.71 19.16
N LEU A 118 5.12 21.22 18.28
CA LEU A 118 4.77 19.79 18.16
C LEU A 118 5.15 19.24 16.78
N ARG A 119 6.08 18.28 16.78
CA ARG A 119 6.54 17.59 15.56
C ARG A 119 5.40 16.86 14.88
N PHE A 120 5.25 17.05 13.57
CA PHE A 120 4.27 16.30 12.78
C PHE A 120 4.84 15.82 11.43
N ILE A 121 4.15 14.82 10.88
CA ILE A 121 4.28 14.29 9.51
C ILE A 121 2.91 14.47 8.87
N CYS A 122 2.82 15.01 7.66
CA CYS A 122 1.58 15.02 6.89
C CYS A 122 1.78 14.61 5.43
N CYS A 123 0.80 13.92 4.84
CA CYS A 123 0.73 13.66 3.41
C CYS A 123 -0.25 14.65 2.77
N PHE A 124 0.23 15.40 1.77
CA PHE A 124 -0.52 16.48 1.13
C PHE A 124 -0.41 16.38 -0.39
N ARG A 125 -1.44 16.84 -1.11
CA ARG A 125 -1.48 16.79 -2.57
C ARG A 125 -0.69 17.94 -3.19
N PHE A 126 0.56 17.68 -3.54
CA PHE A 126 1.44 18.69 -4.15
C PHE A 126 1.08 19.02 -5.61
N LYS A 127 0.35 18.14 -6.31
CA LYS A 127 -0.33 18.39 -7.60
C LYS A 127 -1.70 17.71 -7.61
N LEU A 128 -2.50 17.86 -8.67
CA LEU A 128 -3.84 17.25 -8.74
C LEU A 128 -3.82 15.73 -8.49
N TRP A 129 -2.86 15.00 -9.06
CA TRP A 129 -2.86 13.53 -9.09
C TRP A 129 -2.28 12.85 -7.85
N TRP A 130 -1.36 13.50 -7.14
CA TRP A 130 -0.36 12.84 -6.29
C TRP A 130 -0.11 13.56 -4.95
N MET A 131 0.34 12.78 -3.97
CA MET A 131 0.78 13.25 -2.65
C MET A 131 2.29 13.14 -2.49
N THR A 132 2.83 13.93 -1.56
CA THR A 132 4.16 13.74 -0.97
C THR A 132 4.09 14.15 0.51
N GLN A 133 5.16 13.95 1.25
CA GLN A 133 5.26 14.23 2.68
C GLN A 133 5.80 15.63 2.99
N ARG A 134 5.32 16.20 4.09
CA ARG A 134 5.91 17.36 4.76
C ARG A 134 6.02 17.07 6.25
N MET A 135 7.16 17.43 6.82
CA MET A 135 7.42 17.41 8.25
C MET A 135 7.50 18.86 8.73
N GLY A 136 7.07 19.12 9.96
CA GLY A 136 6.95 20.47 10.51
C GLY A 136 6.76 20.48 12.02
N THR A 137 6.63 21.67 12.59
CA THR A 137 6.48 21.88 14.05
C THR A 137 5.39 22.86 14.46
N CYS A 138 4.82 23.61 13.51
CA CYS A 138 3.78 24.60 13.76
C CYS A 138 2.78 24.70 12.60
N GLY A 139 1.60 25.29 12.82
CA GLY A 139 0.50 25.24 11.85
C GLY A 139 0.86 25.74 10.45
N ARG A 140 1.71 26.78 10.31
CA ARG A 140 2.16 27.31 9.01
C ARG A 140 2.94 26.32 8.13
N ASP A 141 3.50 25.26 8.74
CA ASP A 141 4.21 24.21 8.01
C ASP A 141 3.25 23.28 7.26
N VAL A 142 1.99 23.18 7.68
CA VAL A 142 0.97 22.31 7.09
C VAL A 142 0.63 22.81 5.68
N PRO A 143 0.89 22.04 4.61
CA PRO A 143 0.59 22.47 3.26
C PRO A 143 -0.92 22.45 2.94
N LEU A 144 -1.28 23.13 1.86
CA LEU A 144 -2.62 23.07 1.27
C LEU A 144 -2.91 21.63 0.79
N GLU A 145 -4.18 21.22 0.85
CA GLU A 145 -4.64 19.85 0.52
C GLU A 145 -3.90 18.75 1.33
N THR A 146 -3.66 18.99 2.62
CA THR A 146 -3.23 17.95 3.56
C THR A 146 -4.39 16.98 3.82
N GLN A 147 -4.21 15.70 3.50
CA GLN A 147 -5.25 14.66 3.61
C GLN A 147 -4.99 13.63 4.71
N PHE A 148 -3.80 13.70 5.35
CA PHE A 148 -3.40 12.86 6.46
C PHE A 148 -2.36 13.61 7.28
N MET A 149 -2.48 13.61 8.61
CA MET A 149 -1.47 14.17 9.50
C MET A 149 -1.31 13.31 10.77
N LEU A 150 -0.08 13.15 11.23
CA LEU A 150 0.29 12.47 12.46
C LEU A 150 1.17 13.40 13.30
N ILE A 151 0.80 13.64 14.55
CA ILE A 151 1.53 14.49 15.50
C ILE A 151 2.19 13.63 16.58
N GLU A 152 3.47 13.89 16.89
CA GLU A 152 4.19 13.35 18.04
C GLU A 152 4.03 14.29 19.25
N SER A 153 3.52 13.78 20.38
CA SER A 153 3.38 14.55 21.62
C SER A 153 4.03 13.83 22.81
N LYS A 154 5.13 14.41 23.29
CA LYS A 154 5.86 14.02 24.51
C LYS A 154 5.34 14.83 25.70
N GLU A 155 5.63 14.40 26.92
CA GLU A 155 5.43 15.29 28.08
C GLU A 155 6.70 16.14 28.26
N SER A 156 6.54 17.29 28.91
CA SER A 156 7.66 18.15 29.29
C SER A 156 8.54 17.46 30.33
N GLU A 157 9.85 17.71 30.28
CA GLU A 157 10.90 17.08 31.10
C GLU A 157 10.71 17.20 32.64
N VAL A 158 9.75 18.01 33.08
CA VAL A 158 9.44 18.32 34.49
C VAL A 158 8.83 17.12 35.25
N ASP A 159 8.09 16.24 34.58
CA ASP A 159 7.40 15.08 35.20
C ASP A 159 8.04 13.71 34.85
N GLY A 160 9.33 13.72 34.46
CA GLY A 160 10.20 12.53 34.44
C GLY A 160 10.22 11.71 33.15
N GLU A 161 11.35 11.03 32.91
CA GLU A 161 11.74 10.38 31.64
C GLU A 161 10.90 9.15 31.22
N ASN A 162 9.82 8.81 31.94
CA ASN A 162 9.11 7.53 31.82
C ASN A 162 7.70 7.59 31.23
N SER A 163 7.16 8.77 30.90
CA SER A 163 5.81 8.86 30.31
C SER A 163 5.82 8.61 28.79
N PRO A 164 4.82 7.90 28.26
CA PRO A 164 4.86 7.47 26.87
C PRO A 164 4.61 8.62 25.89
N THR A 165 5.35 8.61 24.78
CA THR A 165 4.99 9.39 23.59
C THR A 165 3.58 9.03 23.13
N ILE A 166 2.74 10.04 22.91
CA ILE A 166 1.41 9.88 22.35
C ILE A 166 1.42 10.40 20.92
N TYR A 167 1.11 9.51 20.00
CA TYR A 167 0.91 9.81 18.59
C TYR A 167 -0.57 10.08 18.34
N THR A 168 -0.89 11.20 17.70
CA THR A 168 -2.27 11.60 17.37
C THR A 168 -2.42 11.73 15.86
N VAL A 169 -3.29 10.94 15.25
CA VAL A 169 -3.62 11.03 13.81
C VAL A 169 -4.85 11.90 13.61
N PHE A 170 -4.83 12.71 12.55
CA PHE A 170 -5.93 13.51 12.03
C PHE A 170 -6.24 13.05 10.60
N LEU A 171 -7.47 12.59 10.38
CA LEU A 171 -7.99 12.11 9.10
C LEU A 171 -9.15 12.99 8.62
N PRO A 172 -8.93 13.95 7.72
CA PRO A 172 -10.01 14.68 7.04
C PRO A 172 -10.91 13.74 6.24
N LEU A 173 -12.22 13.91 6.36
CA LEU A 173 -13.23 12.98 5.85
C LEU A 173 -14.06 13.59 4.70
N LEU A 174 -15.03 12.81 4.23
CA LEU A 174 -16.10 13.29 3.36
C LEU A 174 -17.41 13.34 4.16
N GLU A 175 -18.08 14.49 4.19
CA GLU A 175 -19.39 14.63 4.84
C GLU A 175 -20.45 14.92 3.76
N GLY A 176 -21.27 13.91 3.46
CA GLY A 176 -22.23 13.95 2.35
C GLY A 176 -21.52 14.15 0.99
N PRO A 177 -21.79 15.27 0.27
CA PRO A 177 -21.14 15.62 -0.98
C PRO A 177 -19.85 16.47 -0.83
N PHE A 178 -19.43 16.83 0.39
CA PHE A 178 -18.26 17.68 0.65
C PHE A 178 -17.00 16.86 0.98
N ARG A 179 -15.82 17.33 0.53
CA ARG A 179 -14.50 16.90 1.01
C ARG A 179 -14.00 17.88 2.07
N ALA A 180 -13.47 17.37 3.19
CA ALA A 180 -12.59 18.12 4.08
C ALA A 180 -11.11 17.84 3.76
N VAL A 181 -10.26 18.86 3.89
CA VAL A 181 -8.78 18.76 3.93
C VAL A 181 -8.22 19.72 4.98
N LEU A 182 -7.00 19.48 5.46
CA LEU A 182 -6.27 20.43 6.31
C LEU A 182 -5.41 21.37 5.48
N GLN A 183 -5.13 22.54 6.05
CA GLN A 183 -4.10 23.48 5.62
C GLN A 183 -3.57 24.30 6.80
N GLY A 184 -2.45 25.00 6.59
CA GLY A 184 -1.83 25.91 7.56
C GLY A 184 -1.91 27.37 7.14
N ASN A 185 -2.01 28.29 8.10
CA ASN A 185 -2.00 29.73 7.85
C ASN A 185 -0.85 30.50 8.54
N GLU A 186 -0.72 31.78 8.18
CA GLU A 186 0.35 32.68 8.65
C GLU A 186 0.30 33.06 10.14
N LYS A 187 -0.65 32.51 10.91
CA LYS A 187 -0.76 32.68 12.37
C LYS A 187 -0.45 31.40 13.16
N ASN A 188 0.12 30.39 12.50
CA ASN A 188 0.32 29.04 13.07
C ASN A 188 -0.99 28.29 13.38
N GLU A 189 -2.14 28.75 12.86
CA GLU A 189 -3.40 28.01 12.94
C GLU A 189 -3.41 26.86 11.90
N ILE A 190 -4.00 25.72 12.28
CA ILE A 190 -4.47 24.72 11.33
C ILE A 190 -5.91 25.07 10.94
N GLU A 191 -6.21 25.03 9.65
CA GLU A 191 -7.55 25.26 9.12
C GLU A 191 -8.11 23.98 8.48
N ILE A 192 -9.42 23.77 8.61
CA ILE A 192 -10.20 22.77 7.88
C ILE A 192 -10.82 23.47 6.67
N CYS A 193 -10.39 23.12 5.47
CA CYS A 193 -11.03 23.54 4.22
C CYS A 193 -12.10 22.51 3.86
N LEU A 194 -13.33 22.95 3.62
CA LEU A 194 -14.50 22.11 3.33
C LEU A 194 -15.16 22.54 2.02
N GLU A 195 -15.20 21.64 1.02
CA GLU A 195 -15.62 22.02 -0.34
C GLU A 195 -16.46 20.92 -1.03
N SER A 196 -17.56 21.32 -1.68
CA SER A 196 -18.41 20.45 -2.51
C SER A 196 -17.95 20.34 -3.96
N GLY A 197 -17.18 21.31 -4.47
CA GLY A 197 -16.86 21.41 -5.90
C GLY A 197 -18.07 21.72 -6.81
N ASP A 198 -19.19 22.18 -6.24
CA ASP A 198 -20.39 22.60 -6.99
C ASP A 198 -21.05 23.78 -6.27
N ASN A 199 -21.18 24.93 -6.93
CA ASN A 199 -21.78 26.14 -6.37
C ASN A 199 -23.29 26.02 -6.10
N ALA A 200 -23.96 24.99 -6.62
CA ALA A 200 -25.35 24.68 -6.26
C ALA A 200 -25.45 23.76 -5.02
N VAL A 201 -24.33 23.26 -4.49
CA VAL A 201 -24.27 22.34 -3.35
C VAL A 201 -23.60 23.05 -2.18
N GLU A 202 -24.45 23.62 -1.31
CA GLU A 202 -24.03 24.42 -0.17
C GLU A 202 -24.37 23.77 1.18
N THR A 203 -23.55 24.06 2.20
CA THR A 203 -23.82 23.72 3.61
C THR A 203 -23.45 24.90 4.49
N ASP A 204 -24.04 25.02 5.68
CA ASP A 204 -23.62 25.93 6.75
C ASP A 204 -22.76 25.23 7.82
N GLN A 205 -22.60 23.91 7.75
CA GLN A 205 -21.90 23.12 8.77
C GLN A 205 -21.33 21.79 8.24
N GLY A 206 -20.46 21.18 9.06
CA GLY A 206 -20.19 19.74 9.04
C GLY A 206 -19.77 19.27 10.42
N LEU A 207 -20.27 18.13 10.88
CA LEU A 207 -20.08 17.65 12.26
C LEU A 207 -19.01 16.55 12.37
N HIS A 208 -18.50 16.05 11.23
CA HIS A 208 -17.59 14.90 11.12
C HIS A 208 -16.43 15.17 10.16
N LEU A 209 -15.93 16.40 10.12
CA LEU A 209 -14.97 16.87 9.12
C LEU A 209 -13.58 16.23 9.25
N VAL A 210 -13.10 16.00 10.47
CA VAL A 210 -11.79 15.37 10.74
C VAL A 210 -11.95 14.35 11.86
N TYR A 211 -11.55 13.10 11.63
CA TYR A 211 -11.48 12.09 12.69
C TYR A 211 -10.10 12.07 13.35
N MET A 212 -10.09 12.02 14.69
CA MET A 212 -8.92 11.95 15.54
C MET A 212 -8.84 10.60 16.25
N HIS A 213 -7.63 10.03 16.32
CA HIS A 213 -7.30 8.88 17.16
C HIS A 213 -5.92 9.06 17.78
N ALA A 214 -5.69 8.49 18.97
CA ALA A 214 -4.45 8.68 19.71
C ALA A 214 -4.00 7.42 20.48
N GLY A 215 -2.68 7.23 20.61
CA GLY A 215 -2.10 6.05 21.24
C GLY A 215 -0.57 6.03 21.19
N THR A 216 0.04 4.91 21.59
CA THR A 216 1.50 4.80 21.84
C THR A 216 2.29 4.13 20.71
N ASN A 217 1.63 3.42 19.78
CA ASN A 217 2.22 2.94 18.54
C ASN A 217 1.60 3.72 17.36
N PRO A 218 2.39 4.42 16.53
CA PRO A 218 1.85 5.25 15.46
C PRO A 218 1.18 4.42 14.35
N PHE A 219 1.70 3.24 14.01
CA PHE A 219 1.15 2.39 12.96
C PHE A 219 -0.19 1.76 13.41
N GLU A 220 -0.29 1.37 14.68
CA GLU A 220 -1.57 0.94 15.27
C GLU A 220 -2.59 2.08 15.29
N VAL A 221 -2.19 3.29 15.73
CA VAL A 221 -3.08 4.46 15.76
C VAL A 221 -3.65 4.78 14.38
N ILE A 222 -2.83 4.72 13.32
CA ILE A 222 -3.28 4.92 11.94
C ILE A 222 -4.25 3.80 11.50
N ASN A 223 -3.90 2.53 11.74
CA ASN A 223 -4.70 1.37 11.35
C ASN A 223 -6.08 1.35 12.04
N GLN A 224 -6.12 1.60 13.36
CA GLN A 224 -7.36 1.69 14.13
C GLN A 224 -8.19 2.91 13.72
N ALA A 225 -7.56 4.04 13.38
CA ALA A 225 -8.28 5.22 12.91
C ALA A 225 -9.00 4.97 11.57
N VAL A 226 -8.31 4.41 10.58
CA VAL A 226 -8.94 4.09 9.28
C VAL A 226 -10.03 3.03 9.44
N LYS A 227 -9.87 2.04 10.33
CA LYS A 227 -10.92 1.06 10.65
C LYS A 227 -12.14 1.68 11.37
N ALA A 228 -11.94 2.68 12.23
CA ALA A 228 -13.03 3.43 12.84
C ALA A 228 -13.79 4.31 11.83
N VAL A 229 -13.05 4.96 10.91
CA VAL A 229 -13.61 5.73 9.80
C VAL A 229 -14.37 4.84 8.81
N GLU A 230 -13.86 3.64 8.51
CA GLU A 230 -14.55 2.63 7.68
C GLU A 230 -15.92 2.27 8.27
N LYS A 231 -15.95 1.98 9.58
CA LYS A 231 -17.18 1.66 10.33
C LYS A 231 -18.20 2.80 10.32
N HIS A 232 -17.73 4.05 10.36
CA HIS A 232 -18.56 5.25 10.34
C HIS A 232 -19.11 5.56 8.94
N MET A 233 -18.24 5.65 7.92
CA MET A 233 -18.62 6.09 6.58
C MET A 233 -19.29 4.98 5.74
N GLN A 234 -18.86 3.73 5.88
CA GLN A 234 -19.37 2.55 5.15
C GLN A 234 -19.28 2.65 3.60
N THR A 235 -18.55 3.64 3.06
CA THR A 235 -18.37 3.90 1.63
C THR A 235 -17.12 3.25 1.02
N PHE A 236 -16.16 2.81 1.84
CA PHE A 236 -14.95 2.08 1.44
C PHE A 236 -14.76 0.82 2.30
N LEU A 237 -13.71 0.03 2.03
CA LEU A 237 -13.22 -1.03 2.92
C LEU A 237 -11.73 -0.82 3.21
N HIS A 238 -11.27 -1.17 4.41
CA HIS A 238 -9.84 -1.21 4.76
C HIS A 238 -9.09 -2.28 3.93
N ARG A 239 -7.79 -2.06 3.64
CA ARG A 239 -6.93 -2.95 2.82
C ARG A 239 -7.09 -4.43 3.19
N GLU A 240 -7.12 -4.74 4.49
CA GLU A 240 -7.18 -6.13 5.02
C GLU A 240 -8.44 -6.90 4.62
N LYS A 241 -9.51 -6.22 4.16
CA LYS A 241 -10.76 -6.82 3.71
C LYS A 241 -10.86 -6.99 2.19
N LYS A 242 -9.91 -6.46 1.43
CA LYS A 242 -9.90 -6.50 -0.04
C LYS A 242 -9.18 -7.73 -0.55
N LYS A 243 -9.66 -8.32 -1.65
CA LYS A 243 -8.93 -9.37 -2.37
C LYS A 243 -7.70 -8.75 -3.03
N LEU A 244 -6.52 -9.09 -2.56
CA LEU A 244 -5.27 -8.80 -3.27
C LEU A 244 -5.20 -9.66 -4.56
N PRO A 245 -4.88 -9.08 -5.72
CA PRO A 245 -4.73 -9.82 -6.99
C PRO A 245 -3.38 -10.54 -7.05
N SER A 246 -3.31 -11.66 -7.79
CA SER A 246 -2.17 -12.56 -7.82
C SER A 246 -0.93 -12.00 -8.53
N PHE A 247 -1.09 -10.98 -9.38
CA PHE A 247 0.04 -10.38 -10.11
C PHE A 247 1.12 -9.79 -9.18
N LEU A 248 0.76 -9.46 -7.93
CA LEU A 248 1.68 -8.89 -6.94
C LEU A 248 2.89 -9.80 -6.67
N ASP A 249 2.73 -11.12 -6.74
CA ASP A 249 3.80 -12.09 -6.45
C ASP A 249 4.62 -12.48 -7.70
N TRP A 250 4.33 -11.85 -8.85
CA TRP A 250 4.93 -12.07 -10.15
C TRP A 250 5.76 -10.87 -10.62
N PHE A 251 6.95 -11.12 -11.17
CA PHE A 251 7.74 -10.09 -11.85
C PHE A 251 7.02 -9.62 -13.12
N GLY A 252 7.00 -8.32 -13.34
CA GLY A 252 6.31 -7.74 -14.49
C GLY A 252 7.14 -6.86 -15.40
N TRP A 253 6.54 -6.52 -16.54
CA TRP A 253 7.04 -5.50 -17.47
C TRP A 253 5.90 -4.60 -17.91
N CYS A 254 6.16 -3.29 -17.96
CA CYS A 254 5.24 -2.26 -18.42
C CYS A 254 5.80 -1.61 -19.68
N THR A 255 4.97 -1.37 -20.69
CA THR A 255 5.43 -0.87 -21.99
C THR A 255 5.70 0.65 -22.06
N TRP A 256 5.53 1.40 -20.96
CA TRP A 256 5.52 2.87 -20.97
C TRP A 256 6.87 3.52 -21.35
N ASP A 257 7.94 3.44 -20.55
CA ASP A 257 9.23 4.03 -20.96
C ASP A 257 9.90 3.25 -22.12
N ALA A 258 9.46 2.00 -22.34
CA ALA A 258 9.88 1.19 -23.47
C ALA A 258 9.47 1.80 -24.82
N PHE A 259 8.22 2.26 -24.99
CA PHE A 259 7.70 2.74 -26.28
C PHE A 259 6.83 4.01 -26.21
N TYR A 260 6.43 4.44 -25.03
CA TYR A 260 5.33 5.38 -24.79
C TYR A 260 4.12 5.00 -25.64
N THR A 261 3.45 5.99 -26.25
CA THR A 261 2.29 5.80 -27.12
C THR A 261 2.58 4.99 -28.39
N ASP A 262 3.82 4.64 -28.70
CA ASP A 262 4.20 3.96 -29.96
C ASP A 262 4.17 2.43 -29.86
N VAL A 263 3.83 1.85 -28.70
CA VAL A 263 3.76 0.39 -28.47
C VAL A 263 2.97 -0.37 -29.57
N THR A 264 3.50 -1.51 -30.04
CA THR A 264 2.85 -2.40 -31.02
C THR A 264 2.79 -3.84 -30.49
N ALA A 265 2.06 -4.72 -31.18
CA ALA A 265 2.02 -6.14 -30.85
C ALA A 265 3.41 -6.81 -30.96
N GLU A 266 4.18 -6.47 -31.99
CA GLU A 266 5.54 -6.98 -32.19
C GLU A 266 6.50 -6.52 -31.09
N GLY A 267 6.44 -5.24 -30.71
CA GLY A 267 7.26 -4.68 -29.62
C GLY A 267 7.00 -5.33 -28.26
N VAL A 268 5.77 -5.79 -28.01
CA VAL A 268 5.42 -6.57 -26.81
C VAL A 268 6.11 -7.94 -26.82
N GLU A 269 6.01 -8.69 -27.92
CA GLU A 269 6.66 -10.02 -28.03
C GLU A 269 8.19 -9.90 -27.92
N ASP A 270 8.82 -8.91 -28.57
CA ASP A 270 10.28 -8.67 -28.49
C ASP A 270 10.77 -8.34 -27.06
N GLY A 271 9.99 -7.58 -26.28
CA GLY A 271 10.32 -7.27 -24.88
C GLY A 271 10.18 -8.46 -23.94
N LEU A 272 9.08 -9.21 -24.07
CA LEU A 272 8.87 -10.44 -23.29
C LEU A 272 9.94 -11.50 -23.60
N LYS A 273 10.33 -11.61 -24.88
CA LYS A 273 11.42 -12.48 -25.34
C LYS A 273 12.76 -12.07 -24.74
N SER A 274 13.17 -10.81 -24.91
CA SER A 274 14.50 -10.34 -24.45
C SER A 274 14.66 -10.41 -22.93
N LEU A 275 13.62 -10.16 -22.14
CA LEU A 275 13.64 -10.42 -20.68
C LEU A 275 13.71 -11.92 -20.33
N SER A 276 13.07 -12.78 -21.12
CA SER A 276 13.10 -14.24 -20.92
C SER A 276 14.47 -14.84 -21.25
N GLU A 277 15.15 -14.35 -22.28
CA GLU A 277 16.49 -14.78 -22.69
C GLU A 277 17.55 -14.51 -21.60
N GLY A 278 17.35 -13.50 -20.75
CA GLY A 278 18.19 -13.22 -19.58
C GLY A 278 17.92 -14.08 -18.33
N ALA A 279 17.02 -15.07 -18.43
CA ALA A 279 16.51 -15.89 -17.33
C ALA A 279 15.76 -15.13 -16.22
N THR A 280 15.19 -13.96 -16.56
CA THR A 280 14.31 -13.18 -15.67
C THR A 280 12.94 -12.96 -16.33
N PRO A 281 12.18 -14.04 -16.61
CA PRO A 281 11.04 -13.98 -17.51
C PRO A 281 9.83 -13.32 -16.82
N PRO A 282 9.22 -12.27 -17.41
CA PRO A 282 8.05 -11.63 -16.83
C PRO A 282 6.85 -12.57 -16.84
N ARG A 283 6.05 -12.48 -15.78
CA ARG A 283 4.81 -13.22 -15.54
C ARG A 283 3.61 -12.30 -15.44
N PHE A 284 3.85 -11.00 -15.31
CA PHE A 284 2.88 -9.93 -15.42
C PHE A 284 3.25 -8.99 -16.60
N LEU A 285 2.26 -8.53 -17.35
CA LEU A 285 2.42 -7.55 -18.43
C LEU A 285 1.43 -6.40 -18.24
N ILE A 286 1.89 -5.17 -18.36
CA ILE A 286 1.04 -3.99 -18.56
C ILE A 286 1.26 -3.46 -19.98
N ILE A 287 0.24 -3.58 -20.84
CA ILE A 287 0.18 -2.84 -22.11
C ILE A 287 -0.33 -1.44 -21.78
N ASP A 288 0.58 -0.48 -21.74
CA ASP A 288 0.32 0.88 -21.30
C ASP A 288 -0.31 1.75 -22.41
N ASP A 289 -0.42 3.07 -22.20
CA ASP A 289 -1.06 3.99 -23.16
C ASP A 289 -0.47 3.85 -24.59
N GLY A 290 -1.33 3.94 -25.61
CA GLY A 290 -1.01 3.77 -27.02
C GLY A 290 -1.77 2.65 -27.75
N TRP A 291 -2.56 1.81 -27.06
CA TRP A 291 -3.32 0.72 -27.70
C TRP A 291 -4.77 1.09 -28.11
N GLN A 292 -5.34 2.15 -27.53
CA GLN A 292 -6.75 2.54 -27.69
C GLN A 292 -7.05 3.27 -29.02
N GLN A 293 -8.30 3.22 -29.49
CA GLN A 293 -8.79 4.00 -30.64
C GLN A 293 -9.12 5.44 -30.23
N ILE A 294 -8.32 6.41 -30.71
CA ILE A 294 -8.38 7.80 -30.28
C ILE A 294 -8.49 8.80 -31.44
N GLU A 295 -8.87 10.04 -31.15
CA GLU A 295 -8.99 11.12 -32.15
C GLU A 295 -7.67 11.40 -32.89
N SER A 296 -7.62 11.10 -34.18
CA SER A 296 -6.55 11.57 -35.07
C SER A 296 -6.68 13.07 -35.30
N LYS A 297 -6.09 13.87 -34.41
CA LYS A 297 -5.90 15.31 -34.63
C LYS A 297 -4.79 15.52 -35.66
N GLN A 298 -5.09 16.23 -36.75
CA GLN A 298 -4.03 16.89 -37.51
C GLN A 298 -3.34 17.92 -36.59
N LYS A 299 -2.04 18.15 -36.78
CA LYS A 299 -1.35 19.24 -36.10
C LYS A 299 -1.90 20.56 -36.64
N ASP A 300 -2.81 21.16 -35.88
CA ASP A 300 -3.42 22.44 -36.22
C ASP A 300 -2.37 23.55 -36.10
N LEU A 301 -1.92 24.06 -37.24
CA LEU A 301 -0.81 25.01 -37.34
C LEU A 301 -1.17 26.39 -36.79
N ASP A 302 -2.47 26.72 -36.76
CA ASP A 302 -2.99 28.00 -36.27
C ASP A 302 -3.37 27.94 -34.78
N CYS A 303 -3.20 26.79 -34.11
CA CYS A 303 -3.50 26.67 -32.69
C CYS A 303 -2.46 27.39 -31.81
N VAL A 304 -2.92 28.39 -31.05
CA VAL A 304 -2.11 29.21 -30.13
C VAL A 304 -1.54 28.40 -28.95
N VAL A 305 -2.13 27.24 -28.63
CA VAL A 305 -1.68 26.33 -27.56
C VAL A 305 -1.39 24.95 -28.17
N GLN A 306 -0.13 24.72 -28.54
CA GLN A 306 0.32 23.41 -29.05
C GLN A 306 0.83 22.49 -27.94
N GLU A 307 1.33 23.04 -26.84
CA GLU A 307 1.81 22.27 -25.68
C GLU A 307 0.62 21.79 -24.84
N GLY A 308 0.61 20.50 -24.46
CA GLY A 308 -0.50 19.90 -23.70
C GLY A 308 -1.75 19.57 -24.51
N ALA A 309 -1.85 19.95 -25.79
CA ALA A 309 -3.01 19.67 -26.65
C ALA A 309 -3.29 18.16 -26.85
N GLN A 310 -2.29 17.30 -26.60
CA GLN A 310 -2.43 15.85 -26.57
C GLN A 310 -3.35 15.36 -25.43
N PHE A 311 -3.39 16.05 -24.30
CA PHE A 311 -4.22 15.66 -23.16
C PHE A 311 -5.72 15.88 -23.42
N ALA A 312 -6.06 16.77 -24.36
CA ALA A 312 -7.44 16.94 -24.85
C ALA A 312 -7.80 15.99 -26.02
N THR A 313 -7.11 14.86 -26.17
CA THR A 313 -7.44 13.82 -27.17
C THR A 313 -8.44 12.84 -26.57
N ARG A 314 -9.40 12.32 -27.36
CA ARG A 314 -10.52 11.53 -26.83
C ARG A 314 -10.60 10.13 -27.39
N LEU A 315 -11.22 9.23 -26.63
CA LEU A 315 -11.56 7.88 -27.08
C LEU A 315 -12.66 7.94 -28.15
N THR A 316 -12.44 7.25 -29.27
CA THR A 316 -13.39 7.16 -30.40
C THR A 316 -13.89 5.74 -30.66
N GLY A 317 -13.41 4.75 -29.90
CA GLY A 317 -13.87 3.37 -29.98
C GLY A 317 -13.40 2.54 -28.79
N ILE A 318 -14.15 1.47 -28.49
CA ILE A 318 -13.87 0.56 -27.37
C ILE A 318 -12.74 -0.45 -27.67
N LYS A 319 -12.45 -0.68 -28.95
CA LYS A 319 -11.55 -1.75 -29.43
C LYS A 319 -10.11 -1.28 -29.62
N GLU A 320 -9.22 -2.23 -29.92
CA GLU A 320 -7.81 -1.97 -30.19
C GLU A 320 -7.60 -1.13 -31.46
N ASN A 321 -6.57 -0.28 -31.49
CA ASN A 321 -6.21 0.49 -32.68
C ASN A 321 -5.39 -0.32 -33.69
N THR A 322 -5.09 0.29 -34.83
CA THR A 322 -4.47 -0.35 -35.99
C THR A 322 -3.07 -0.94 -35.74
N LYS A 323 -2.37 -0.57 -34.65
CA LYS A 323 -1.09 -1.19 -34.25
C LYS A 323 -1.24 -2.58 -33.61
N PHE A 324 -2.46 -2.95 -33.24
CA PHE A 324 -2.81 -4.24 -32.65
C PHE A 324 -3.80 -5.03 -33.52
N GLN A 325 -4.19 -4.53 -34.69
CA GLN A 325 -5.11 -5.21 -35.62
C GLN A 325 -4.32 -6.01 -36.67
N LYS A 326 -4.67 -7.29 -36.85
CA LYS A 326 -4.10 -8.10 -37.94
C LYS A 326 -4.68 -7.73 -39.30
N LYS A 327 -3.82 -7.65 -40.32
CA LYS A 327 -4.18 -7.54 -41.74
C LYS A 327 -4.40 -8.93 -42.35
N THR A 328 -5.38 -9.69 -41.85
CA THR A 328 -5.75 -11.00 -42.42
C THR A 328 -6.67 -10.84 -43.63
N SER A 329 -6.40 -11.60 -44.69
CA SER A 329 -7.22 -11.68 -45.92
C SER A 329 -8.30 -12.78 -45.86
N SER A 330 -8.45 -13.43 -44.70
CA SER A 330 -9.48 -14.43 -44.38
C SER A 330 -10.56 -13.85 -43.48
N ASN A 331 -11.78 -14.40 -43.55
CA ASN A 331 -12.95 -13.98 -42.75
C ASN A 331 -12.87 -14.39 -41.26
N GLU A 332 -11.68 -14.56 -40.69
CA GLU A 332 -11.53 -14.93 -39.27
C GLU A 332 -11.73 -13.70 -38.38
N GLN A 333 -12.81 -13.72 -37.60
CA GLN A 333 -13.37 -12.55 -36.91
C GLN A 333 -12.72 -12.28 -35.53
N THR A 334 -11.47 -12.71 -35.35
CA THR A 334 -10.73 -12.67 -34.07
C THR A 334 -9.99 -11.34 -33.92
N SER A 335 -10.11 -10.71 -32.74
CA SER A 335 -9.34 -9.51 -32.39
C SER A 335 -7.83 -9.77 -32.48
N GLY A 336 -7.07 -8.78 -32.97
CA GLY A 336 -5.61 -8.87 -33.02
C GLY A 336 -5.00 -8.68 -31.62
N LEU A 337 -5.60 -7.85 -30.76
CA LEU A 337 -5.27 -7.80 -29.34
C LEU A 337 -5.50 -9.17 -28.66
N LYS A 338 -6.62 -9.86 -28.97
CA LYS A 338 -6.83 -11.23 -28.49
C LYS A 338 -5.69 -12.15 -28.92
N HIS A 339 -5.28 -12.12 -30.18
CA HIS A 339 -4.21 -12.98 -30.66
C HIS A 339 -2.87 -12.71 -29.96
N LEU A 340 -2.53 -11.45 -29.70
CA LEU A 340 -1.36 -11.10 -28.90
C LEU A 340 -1.47 -11.67 -27.48
N VAL A 341 -2.60 -11.45 -26.79
CA VAL A 341 -2.80 -11.90 -25.40
C VAL A 341 -2.79 -13.44 -25.28
N ASP A 342 -3.42 -14.15 -26.22
CA ASP A 342 -3.34 -15.61 -26.31
C ASP A 342 -1.89 -16.07 -26.58
N GLY A 343 -1.16 -15.35 -27.46
CA GLY A 343 0.23 -15.61 -27.84
C GLY A 343 1.21 -15.46 -26.67
N VAL A 344 1.23 -14.32 -25.99
CA VAL A 344 2.15 -14.07 -24.86
C VAL A 344 1.91 -15.02 -23.69
N LYS A 345 0.65 -15.43 -23.48
CA LYS A 345 0.30 -16.44 -22.46
C LYS A 345 0.81 -17.85 -22.84
N GLN A 346 0.77 -18.21 -24.13
CA GLN A 346 1.22 -19.52 -24.62
C GLN A 346 2.75 -19.62 -24.81
N HIS A 347 3.37 -18.63 -25.46
CA HIS A 347 4.78 -18.64 -25.83
C HIS A 347 5.70 -18.18 -24.68
N HIS A 348 5.28 -17.16 -23.93
CA HIS A 348 6.09 -16.56 -22.87
C HIS A 348 5.68 -16.97 -21.45
N ASN A 349 4.62 -17.78 -21.27
CA ASN A 349 4.07 -18.19 -19.97
C ASN A 349 3.68 -16.99 -19.08
N VAL A 350 3.25 -15.88 -19.69
CA VAL A 350 2.68 -14.73 -18.95
C VAL A 350 1.42 -15.20 -18.23
N LYS A 351 1.31 -14.93 -16.92
CA LYS A 351 0.18 -15.35 -16.08
C LYS A 351 -0.93 -14.30 -16.06
N ASN A 352 -0.57 -13.02 -16.04
CA ASN A 352 -1.50 -11.89 -16.02
C ASN A 352 -1.12 -10.83 -17.07
N VAL A 353 -2.08 -10.40 -17.90
CA VAL A 353 -1.96 -9.25 -18.80
C VAL A 353 -2.99 -8.20 -18.41
N TYR A 354 -2.55 -7.00 -18.04
CA TYR A 354 -3.40 -5.82 -17.83
C TYR A 354 -3.21 -4.83 -18.98
N VAL A 355 -4.22 -3.98 -19.21
CA VAL A 355 -4.11 -2.85 -20.14
C VAL A 355 -4.39 -1.52 -19.44
N TRP A 356 -3.80 -0.44 -19.92
CA TRP A 356 -4.03 0.92 -19.43
C TRP A 356 -5.33 1.53 -19.99
N HIS A 357 -6.06 2.30 -19.18
CA HIS A 357 -6.99 3.32 -19.67
C HIS A 357 -7.14 4.46 -18.65
N ALA A 358 -7.42 5.68 -19.11
CA ALA A 358 -7.85 6.74 -18.20
C ALA A 358 -9.24 6.45 -17.60
N LEU A 359 -9.54 6.96 -16.41
CA LEU A 359 -10.86 6.79 -15.77
C LEU A 359 -12.00 7.37 -16.62
N ALA A 360 -11.74 8.46 -17.35
CA ALA A 360 -12.68 9.06 -18.30
C ALA A 360 -12.72 8.35 -19.68
N GLY A 361 -11.98 7.25 -19.86
CA GLY A 361 -11.86 6.48 -21.10
C GLY A 361 -10.57 6.74 -21.87
N TYR A 362 -10.20 8.01 -22.03
CA TYR A 362 -8.87 8.48 -22.46
C TYR A 362 -8.58 9.83 -21.79
N TRP A 363 -7.40 10.43 -22.00
CA TRP A 363 -6.99 11.70 -21.35
C TRP A 363 -8.04 12.81 -21.43
N GLY A 364 -8.60 13.06 -22.62
CA GLY A 364 -9.65 14.04 -22.86
C GLY A 364 -11.07 13.49 -22.72
N GLY A 365 -11.24 12.30 -22.17
CA GLY A 365 -12.51 11.59 -22.05
C GLY A 365 -12.94 10.80 -23.29
N VAL A 366 -14.23 10.49 -23.38
CA VAL A 366 -14.87 9.87 -24.56
C VAL A 366 -15.30 10.95 -25.54
N LYS A 367 -15.22 10.72 -26.86
CA LYS A 367 -15.68 11.70 -27.85
C LYS A 367 -17.22 11.81 -27.84
N PRO A 368 -17.81 13.00 -27.63
CA PRO A 368 -19.25 13.21 -27.76
C PRO A 368 -19.75 12.85 -29.17
N ALA A 369 -20.89 12.15 -29.24
CA ALA A 369 -21.51 11.68 -30.48
C ALA A 369 -20.57 10.91 -31.44
N ALA A 370 -19.58 10.18 -30.90
CA ALA A 370 -18.81 9.23 -31.70
C ALA A 370 -19.68 8.04 -32.15
N THR A 371 -19.47 7.60 -33.40
CA THR A 371 -20.29 6.59 -34.06
C THR A 371 -20.20 5.23 -33.37
N GLY A 372 -21.33 4.71 -32.89
CA GLY A 372 -21.38 3.47 -32.09
C GLY A 372 -21.02 3.67 -30.61
N MET A 373 -20.99 4.92 -30.12
CA MET A 373 -20.75 5.29 -28.73
C MET A 373 -21.81 6.28 -28.19
N GLU A 374 -22.86 6.56 -28.96
CA GLU A 374 -23.90 7.56 -28.65
C GLU A 374 -24.74 7.14 -27.42
N HIS A 375 -24.85 5.84 -27.14
CA HIS A 375 -25.60 5.29 -26.00
C HIS A 375 -25.02 5.66 -24.62
N TYR A 376 -23.78 6.13 -24.58
CA TYR A 376 -23.08 6.62 -23.38
C TYR A 376 -23.49 8.02 -22.94
N ASP A 377 -24.21 8.78 -23.78
CA ASP A 377 -24.74 10.11 -23.42
C ASP A 377 -23.61 11.09 -23.00
N THR A 378 -22.50 11.04 -23.75
CA THR A 378 -21.26 11.77 -23.44
C THR A 378 -21.35 13.24 -23.84
N ALA A 379 -21.06 14.15 -22.91
CA ALA A 379 -21.04 15.60 -23.11
C ALA A 379 -19.65 16.21 -22.82
N LEU A 380 -19.41 17.45 -23.24
CA LEU A 380 -18.23 18.20 -22.78
C LEU A 380 -18.51 18.82 -21.41
N ALA A 381 -17.62 18.54 -20.46
CA ALA A 381 -17.57 19.17 -19.14
C ALA A 381 -16.21 19.86 -18.96
N TYR A 382 -16.16 20.96 -18.20
CA TYR A 382 -14.97 21.80 -18.06
C TYR A 382 -14.47 21.76 -16.60
N PRO A 383 -13.16 21.54 -16.36
CA PRO A 383 -12.62 21.32 -15.02
C PRO A 383 -12.61 22.59 -14.17
N VAL A 384 -13.20 22.50 -12.97
CA VAL A 384 -13.08 23.51 -11.90
C VAL A 384 -12.18 22.94 -10.80
N GLN A 385 -10.96 23.46 -10.69
CA GLN A 385 -9.98 23.02 -9.68
C GLN A 385 -10.27 23.63 -8.31
N SER A 386 -9.98 22.89 -7.22
CA SER A 386 -10.05 23.44 -5.87
C SER A 386 -8.98 24.53 -5.67
N PRO A 387 -9.26 25.59 -4.87
CA PRO A 387 -8.26 26.60 -4.54
C PRO A 387 -7.01 26.03 -3.84
N GLY A 388 -7.16 24.93 -3.09
CA GLY A 388 -6.04 24.23 -2.44
C GLY A 388 -5.07 23.60 -3.43
N VAL A 389 -5.57 22.88 -4.44
CA VAL A 389 -4.73 22.28 -5.51
C VAL A 389 -4.04 23.38 -6.33
N LEU A 390 -4.77 24.42 -6.74
CA LEU A 390 -4.20 25.60 -7.44
C LEU A 390 -3.11 26.31 -6.62
N GLY A 391 -3.25 26.29 -5.29
CA GLY A 391 -2.26 26.79 -4.36
C GLY A 391 -0.95 26.00 -4.35
N ASN A 392 -0.95 24.73 -4.76
CA ASN A 392 0.23 23.88 -4.97
C ASN A 392 0.67 23.89 -6.46
N GLN A 393 1.19 22.78 -7.02
CA GLN A 393 1.76 22.75 -8.38
C GLN A 393 0.68 22.81 -9.48
N PRO A 394 0.76 23.79 -10.42
CA PRO A 394 -0.09 23.82 -11.61
C PRO A 394 0.14 22.62 -12.53
N ASP A 395 -0.87 22.27 -13.32
CA ASP A 395 -0.82 21.10 -14.19
C ASP A 395 -1.36 21.41 -15.59
N ILE A 396 -0.52 21.23 -16.61
CA ILE A 396 -0.80 21.52 -18.02
C ILE A 396 -1.95 20.67 -18.60
N VAL A 397 -2.26 19.51 -17.99
CA VAL A 397 -3.47 18.73 -18.33
C VAL A 397 -4.72 19.57 -18.05
N MET A 398 -4.74 20.35 -16.98
CA MET A 398 -5.89 21.18 -16.62
C MET A 398 -6.04 22.39 -17.53
N ASP A 399 -4.94 23.05 -17.90
CA ASP A 399 -4.97 24.18 -18.82
C ASP A 399 -5.51 23.76 -20.20
N SER A 400 -5.08 22.59 -20.70
CA SER A 400 -5.57 21.96 -21.93
C SER A 400 -7.06 21.61 -21.86
N LEU A 401 -7.52 21.02 -20.75
CA LEU A 401 -8.93 20.62 -20.57
C LEU A 401 -9.86 21.80 -20.23
N ALA A 402 -9.35 22.89 -19.67
CA ALA A 402 -10.11 24.14 -19.47
C ALA A 402 -10.46 24.82 -20.79
N VAL A 403 -9.58 24.72 -21.81
CA VAL A 403 -9.85 25.22 -23.17
C VAL A 403 -10.72 24.24 -23.97
N HIS A 404 -10.36 22.95 -23.97
CA HIS A 404 -10.96 21.99 -24.91
C HIS A 404 -12.14 21.18 -24.35
N GLY A 405 -12.34 21.13 -23.03
CA GLY A 405 -13.35 20.32 -22.35
C GLY A 405 -13.05 18.82 -22.32
N LEU A 406 -13.31 18.16 -21.19
CA LEU A 406 -13.28 16.71 -21.06
C LEU A 406 -14.62 16.09 -21.52
N GLY A 407 -14.55 15.02 -22.30
CA GLY A 407 -15.69 14.24 -22.73
C GLY A 407 -16.21 13.31 -21.63
N LEU A 408 -17.11 13.84 -20.79
CA LEU A 408 -17.64 13.17 -19.62
C LEU A 408 -18.82 12.25 -20.03
N VAL A 409 -18.65 10.94 -19.82
CA VAL A 409 -19.74 9.97 -19.93
C VAL A 409 -20.77 10.26 -18.84
N HIS A 410 -22.06 10.34 -19.19
CA HIS A 410 -23.08 10.70 -18.20
C HIS A 410 -23.08 9.72 -17.01
N PRO A 411 -23.16 10.16 -15.74
CA PRO A 411 -22.94 9.27 -14.58
C PRO A 411 -23.90 8.07 -14.49
N LYS A 412 -25.12 8.17 -15.04
CA LYS A 412 -26.08 7.05 -15.12
C LYS A 412 -25.77 6.04 -16.24
N LYS A 413 -24.70 6.26 -17.02
CA LYS A 413 -24.27 5.45 -18.17
C LYS A 413 -22.86 4.89 -18.01
N VAL A 414 -22.03 5.45 -17.13
CA VAL A 414 -20.60 5.10 -17.02
C VAL A 414 -20.34 3.64 -16.65
N PHE A 415 -21.25 2.96 -15.92
CA PHE A 415 -21.18 1.51 -15.74
C PHE A 415 -21.28 0.74 -17.07
N ASN A 416 -22.15 1.16 -17.99
CA ASN A 416 -22.25 0.50 -19.30
C ASN A 416 -20.97 0.69 -20.11
N PHE A 417 -20.35 1.87 -20.03
CA PHE A 417 -19.07 2.18 -20.68
C PHE A 417 -17.94 1.28 -20.16
N TYR A 418 -17.70 1.25 -18.85
CA TYR A 418 -16.68 0.34 -18.29
C TYR A 418 -17.01 -1.11 -18.58
N ASN A 419 -18.28 -1.52 -18.48
CA ASN A 419 -18.66 -2.91 -18.71
C ASN A 419 -18.46 -3.34 -20.17
N GLU A 420 -18.77 -2.50 -21.16
CA GLU A 420 -18.54 -2.82 -22.57
C GLU A 420 -17.03 -2.90 -22.87
N LEU A 421 -16.24 -1.96 -22.33
CA LEU A 421 -14.77 -1.96 -22.41
C LEU A 421 -14.15 -3.20 -21.76
N HIS A 422 -14.47 -3.47 -20.51
CA HIS A 422 -13.90 -4.58 -19.74
C HIS A 422 -14.39 -5.94 -20.24
N ALA A 423 -15.63 -6.05 -20.75
CA ALA A 423 -16.09 -7.28 -21.38
C ALA A 423 -15.36 -7.56 -22.71
N TYR A 424 -15.10 -6.53 -23.53
CA TYR A 424 -14.26 -6.68 -24.72
C TYR A 424 -12.82 -7.12 -24.34
N LEU A 425 -12.21 -6.48 -23.35
CA LEU A 425 -10.86 -6.83 -22.87
C LEU A 425 -10.80 -8.26 -22.30
N ALA A 426 -11.73 -8.63 -21.44
CA ALA A 426 -11.85 -9.99 -20.91
C ALA A 426 -12.09 -11.03 -22.03
N SER A 427 -12.85 -10.68 -23.08
CA SER A 427 -13.01 -11.55 -24.27
C SER A 427 -11.70 -11.73 -25.05
N CYS A 428 -10.79 -10.75 -24.99
CA CYS A 428 -9.43 -10.85 -25.50
C CYS A 428 -8.48 -11.64 -24.59
N GLY A 429 -8.94 -12.05 -23.40
CA GLY A 429 -8.12 -12.77 -22.42
C GLY A 429 -7.31 -11.88 -21.48
N VAL A 430 -7.59 -10.57 -21.43
CA VAL A 430 -6.99 -9.61 -20.49
C VAL A 430 -7.53 -9.88 -19.08
N ASP A 431 -6.67 -9.83 -18.06
CA ASP A 431 -6.99 -10.23 -16.68
C ASP A 431 -7.28 -9.05 -15.74
N GLY A 432 -7.15 -7.82 -16.22
CA GLY A 432 -7.35 -6.60 -15.44
C GLY A 432 -6.92 -5.33 -16.16
N VAL A 433 -6.89 -4.21 -15.43
CA VAL A 433 -6.56 -2.88 -15.97
C VAL A 433 -5.68 -2.05 -15.03
N LYS A 434 -4.87 -1.17 -15.62
CA LYS A 434 -4.27 -0.01 -14.95
C LYS A 434 -5.13 1.21 -15.27
N VAL A 435 -5.69 1.86 -14.25
CA VAL A 435 -6.68 2.93 -14.41
C VAL A 435 -6.10 4.27 -13.95
N ASP A 436 -5.75 5.12 -14.90
CA ASP A 436 -5.04 6.39 -14.69
C ASP A 436 -5.98 7.59 -14.72
N VAL A 437 -5.44 8.79 -14.52
CA VAL A 437 -6.12 10.09 -14.60
C VAL A 437 -7.33 10.19 -13.66
N GLN A 438 -7.41 9.42 -12.57
CA GLN A 438 -8.64 9.27 -11.78
C GLN A 438 -9.13 10.56 -11.12
N ASN A 439 -8.22 11.36 -10.53
CA ASN A 439 -8.58 12.57 -9.79
C ASN A 439 -9.27 13.65 -10.65
N ILE A 440 -9.26 13.56 -11.99
CA ILE A 440 -9.90 14.58 -12.86
C ILE A 440 -11.40 14.72 -12.56
N ILE A 441 -12.05 13.63 -12.16
CA ILE A 441 -13.48 13.60 -11.90
C ILE A 441 -13.87 14.53 -10.73
N GLU A 442 -12.96 14.83 -9.80
CA GLU A 442 -13.22 15.76 -8.70
C GLU A 442 -13.45 17.21 -9.15
N THR A 443 -12.97 17.55 -10.36
CA THR A 443 -13.07 18.90 -10.95
C THR A 443 -14.36 19.10 -11.74
N LEU A 444 -15.15 18.05 -11.94
CA LEU A 444 -16.32 18.01 -12.85
C LEU A 444 -17.65 17.86 -12.09
N GLY A 445 -17.65 18.02 -10.77
CA GLY A 445 -18.81 17.80 -9.89
C GLY A 445 -19.98 18.78 -10.07
N ALA A 446 -19.77 19.90 -10.77
CA ALA A 446 -20.77 20.94 -11.00
C ALA A 446 -21.97 20.44 -11.82
N GLY A 447 -23.19 20.56 -11.28
CA GLY A 447 -24.40 20.00 -11.88
C GLY A 447 -24.55 18.49 -11.72
N HIS A 448 -23.64 17.85 -10.98
CA HIS A 448 -23.65 16.42 -10.65
C HIS A 448 -23.73 16.15 -9.14
N GLY A 449 -24.02 17.18 -8.35
CA GLY A 449 -24.20 17.06 -6.90
C GLY A 449 -22.89 17.10 -6.12
N GLY A 450 -21.87 17.78 -6.66
CA GLY A 450 -20.56 17.91 -6.04
C GLY A 450 -19.58 16.78 -6.37
N ARG A 451 -18.29 17.06 -6.15
CA ARG A 451 -17.16 16.20 -6.50
C ARG A 451 -17.24 14.80 -5.89
N VAL A 452 -17.66 14.71 -4.64
CA VAL A 452 -17.78 13.43 -3.93
C VAL A 452 -18.89 12.57 -4.55
N SER A 453 -20.01 13.16 -4.95
CA SER A 453 -21.14 12.46 -5.57
C SER A 453 -20.77 11.90 -6.94
N LEU A 454 -20.06 12.69 -7.75
CA LEU A 454 -19.59 12.28 -9.08
C LEU A 454 -18.48 11.23 -8.99
N THR A 455 -17.42 11.48 -8.21
CA THR A 455 -16.29 10.57 -8.01
C THR A 455 -16.78 9.21 -7.50
N ARG A 456 -17.65 9.19 -6.48
CA ARG A 456 -18.22 7.95 -5.94
C ARG A 456 -19.05 7.19 -6.96
N SER A 457 -19.81 7.88 -7.81
CA SER A 457 -20.57 7.25 -8.90
C SER A 457 -19.65 6.57 -9.92
N TYR A 458 -18.54 7.24 -10.27
CA TYR A 458 -17.50 6.69 -11.16
C TYR A 458 -16.79 5.48 -10.53
N HIS A 459 -16.31 5.57 -9.29
CA HIS A 459 -15.63 4.47 -8.60
C HIS A 459 -16.54 3.24 -8.39
N HIS A 460 -17.80 3.44 -7.97
CA HIS A 460 -18.76 2.33 -7.85
C HIS A 460 -19.01 1.63 -9.19
N ALA A 461 -19.12 2.38 -10.28
CA ALA A 461 -19.31 1.84 -11.62
C ALA A 461 -18.06 1.09 -12.14
N LEU A 462 -16.86 1.61 -11.84
CA LEU A 462 -15.60 0.95 -12.15
C LEU A 462 -15.51 -0.39 -11.40
N GLU A 463 -15.62 -0.39 -10.07
CA GLU A 463 -15.51 -1.61 -9.26
C GLU A 463 -16.57 -2.67 -9.64
N ALA A 464 -17.80 -2.26 -9.95
CA ALA A 464 -18.84 -3.16 -10.45
C ALA A 464 -18.50 -3.78 -11.83
N SER A 465 -17.74 -3.08 -12.67
CA SER A 465 -17.25 -3.61 -13.94
C SER A 465 -16.04 -4.54 -13.76
N ILE A 466 -15.08 -4.17 -12.89
CA ILE A 466 -13.94 -5.03 -12.52
C ILE A 466 -14.46 -6.37 -11.98
N ALA A 467 -15.36 -6.34 -10.99
CA ALA A 467 -15.92 -7.53 -10.36
C ALA A 467 -16.69 -8.46 -11.32
N ARG A 468 -17.22 -7.91 -12.42
CA ARG A 468 -17.98 -8.67 -13.42
C ARG A 468 -17.10 -9.30 -14.50
N ASN A 469 -15.96 -8.68 -14.83
CA ASN A 469 -15.14 -9.06 -16.00
C ASN A 469 -13.78 -9.65 -15.61
N PHE A 470 -13.23 -9.32 -14.44
CA PHE A 470 -11.90 -9.75 -13.99
C PHE A 470 -11.98 -10.50 -12.65
N THR A 471 -11.99 -11.84 -12.72
CA THR A 471 -12.18 -12.75 -11.57
C THR A 471 -11.13 -12.61 -10.47
N ASP A 472 -9.99 -12.00 -10.78
CA ASP A 472 -8.90 -11.80 -9.82
C ASP A 472 -8.85 -10.42 -9.15
N ASN A 473 -9.91 -9.60 -9.28
CA ASN A 473 -9.95 -8.22 -8.80
C ASN A 473 -8.87 -7.34 -9.49
N GLY A 474 -8.74 -7.52 -10.80
CA GLY A 474 -7.64 -6.98 -11.58
C GLY A 474 -7.75 -5.48 -11.86
N CYS A 475 -7.33 -4.66 -10.91
CA CYS A 475 -7.28 -3.20 -11.05
C CYS A 475 -6.11 -2.58 -10.28
N ILE A 476 -5.26 -1.82 -10.96
CA ILE A 476 -4.31 -0.87 -10.36
C ILE A 476 -4.96 0.52 -10.43
N ALA A 477 -5.17 1.16 -9.28
CA ALA A 477 -5.60 2.56 -9.23
C ALA A 477 -4.41 3.51 -9.32
N CYS A 478 -4.52 4.56 -10.13
CA CYS A 478 -3.39 5.43 -10.48
C CYS A 478 -3.87 6.88 -10.69
N MET A 479 -3.01 7.87 -10.40
CA MET A 479 -3.35 9.30 -10.41
C MET A 479 -4.61 9.62 -9.57
N CYS A 480 -4.76 8.89 -8.46
CA CYS A 480 -6.00 8.68 -7.70
C CYS A 480 -5.89 9.09 -6.22
N HIS A 481 -4.91 9.91 -5.86
CA HIS A 481 -4.58 10.19 -4.46
C HIS A 481 -5.62 11.04 -3.69
N ASN A 482 -6.79 11.38 -4.25
CA ASN A 482 -7.79 12.18 -3.53
C ASN A 482 -8.59 11.35 -2.51
N THR A 483 -9.04 12.02 -1.44
CA THR A 483 -9.90 11.36 -0.44
C THR A 483 -11.28 11.03 -0.98
N ASP A 484 -11.79 11.75 -2.00
CA ASP A 484 -13.03 11.41 -2.73
C ASP A 484 -13.06 9.94 -3.19
N GLY A 485 -11.99 9.49 -3.86
CA GLY A 485 -11.84 8.14 -4.39
C GLY A 485 -11.43 7.12 -3.33
N LEU A 486 -10.47 7.46 -2.46
CA LEU A 486 -9.99 6.56 -1.38
C LEU A 486 -11.14 6.15 -0.43
N TYR A 487 -11.95 7.11 0.02
CA TYR A 487 -13.13 6.82 0.84
C TYR A 487 -14.35 6.32 0.05
N SER A 488 -14.22 6.04 -1.25
CA SER A 488 -15.28 5.46 -2.10
C SER A 488 -14.91 4.11 -2.74
N SER A 489 -13.72 3.55 -2.45
CA SER A 489 -13.27 2.26 -3.01
C SER A 489 -13.48 1.10 -2.02
N LYS A 490 -14.33 0.14 -2.41
CA LYS A 490 -14.62 -1.06 -1.62
C LYS A 490 -13.82 -2.27 -2.10
N GLN A 491 -13.51 -2.36 -3.39
CA GLN A 491 -12.92 -3.56 -3.99
C GLN A 491 -11.51 -3.34 -4.54
N THR A 492 -11.23 -2.24 -5.23
CA THR A 492 -9.92 -2.00 -5.84
C THR A 492 -8.82 -2.01 -4.78
N ALA A 493 -7.82 -2.87 -4.99
CA ALA A 493 -6.92 -3.33 -3.92
C ALA A 493 -5.46 -2.92 -4.11
N VAL A 494 -5.08 -2.25 -5.21
CA VAL A 494 -3.73 -1.79 -5.50
C VAL A 494 -3.75 -0.32 -5.92
N VAL A 495 -2.79 0.49 -5.42
CA VAL A 495 -2.70 1.94 -5.68
C VAL A 495 -1.26 2.36 -6.01
N ARG A 496 -1.01 3.02 -7.14
CA ARG A 496 0.31 3.65 -7.40
C ARG A 496 0.52 4.76 -6.36
N ALA A 497 1.63 4.72 -5.64
CA ALA A 497 1.85 5.50 -4.42
C ALA A 497 2.77 6.73 -4.58
N SER A 498 3.13 7.09 -5.81
CA SER A 498 3.98 8.24 -6.14
C SER A 498 3.59 8.87 -7.47
N ASP A 499 4.18 10.03 -7.74
CA ASP A 499 4.42 10.53 -9.10
C ASP A 499 5.21 9.52 -9.94
N ASP A 500 5.27 9.73 -11.26
CA ASP A 500 6.00 8.82 -12.15
C ASP A 500 7.49 8.70 -11.78
N PHE A 501 8.05 7.51 -11.97
CA PHE A 501 9.50 7.35 -12.09
C PHE A 501 10.01 8.12 -13.32
N TYR A 502 10.78 9.19 -13.12
CA TYR A 502 11.37 9.99 -14.20
C TYR A 502 12.86 9.63 -14.41
N PRO A 503 13.22 8.67 -15.29
CA PRO A 503 14.60 8.18 -15.49
C PRO A 503 15.59 9.21 -16.06
N ARG A 504 15.16 10.44 -16.33
CA ARG A 504 15.99 11.54 -16.85
C ARG A 504 16.01 12.78 -15.95
N ASP A 505 15.30 12.76 -14.83
CA ASP A 505 15.39 13.80 -13.80
C ASP A 505 16.13 13.25 -12.57
N PRO A 506 17.42 13.61 -12.37
CA PRO A 506 18.17 13.22 -11.18
C PRO A 506 17.54 13.71 -9.86
N ALA A 507 16.73 14.78 -9.89
CA ALA A 507 16.03 15.26 -8.72
C ALA A 507 14.88 14.33 -8.27
N SER A 508 14.42 13.43 -9.14
CA SER A 508 13.30 12.51 -8.85
C SER A 508 13.71 11.33 -7.98
N HIS A 509 14.93 10.79 -8.10
CA HIS A 509 15.27 9.44 -7.62
C HIS A 509 15.18 9.28 -6.09
N THR A 510 15.78 10.20 -5.33
CA THR A 510 15.75 10.12 -3.86
C THR A 510 14.39 10.49 -3.29
N ILE A 511 13.77 11.57 -3.79
CA ILE A 511 12.45 12.01 -3.33
C ILE A 511 11.34 11.03 -3.73
N HIS A 512 11.49 10.25 -4.79
CA HIS A 512 10.58 9.16 -5.14
C HIS A 512 10.59 8.08 -4.05
N ILE A 513 11.76 7.59 -3.63
CA ILE A 513 11.85 6.56 -2.58
C ILE A 513 11.32 7.09 -1.24
N SER A 514 11.58 8.35 -0.93
CA SER A 514 10.96 9.00 0.24
C SER A 514 9.44 9.10 0.10
N SER A 515 8.92 9.54 -1.06
CA SER A 515 7.48 9.74 -1.28
C SER A 515 6.69 8.44 -1.27
N VAL A 516 7.16 7.36 -1.93
CA VAL A 516 6.44 6.06 -1.88
C VAL A 516 6.37 5.52 -0.45
N ALA A 517 7.46 5.62 0.33
CA ALA A 517 7.51 5.12 1.69
C ALA A 517 6.54 5.89 2.61
N TYR A 518 6.57 7.22 2.59
CA TYR A 518 5.69 8.04 3.43
C TYR A 518 4.23 7.99 2.97
N ASN A 519 3.94 8.04 1.66
CA ASN A 519 2.57 7.86 1.16
C ASN A 519 1.99 6.48 1.53
N SER A 520 2.83 5.45 1.63
CA SER A 520 2.44 4.11 2.09
C SER A 520 2.01 4.04 3.57
N LEU A 521 2.29 5.06 4.39
CA LEU A 521 1.72 5.19 5.74
C LEU A 521 0.19 5.35 5.68
N PHE A 522 -0.31 6.14 4.73
CA PHE A 522 -1.72 6.49 4.60
C PHE A 522 -2.44 5.63 3.54
N LEU A 523 -1.93 5.62 2.30
CA LEU A 523 -2.50 4.83 1.19
C LEU A 523 -2.53 3.33 1.51
N GLY A 524 -1.53 2.86 2.26
CA GLY A 524 -1.43 1.48 2.71
C GLY A 524 -2.69 0.99 3.41
N GLU A 525 -3.43 1.83 4.13
CA GLU A 525 -4.62 1.37 4.87
C GLU A 525 -5.87 1.21 3.98
N PHE A 526 -5.84 1.70 2.74
CA PHE A 526 -6.93 1.58 1.77
C PHE A 526 -6.66 0.50 0.71
N MET A 527 -5.41 0.34 0.29
CA MET A 527 -4.97 -0.53 -0.80
C MET A 527 -3.51 -0.96 -0.58
N GLN A 528 -3.04 -1.97 -1.30
CA GLN A 528 -1.60 -2.28 -1.37
C GLN A 528 -0.89 -1.22 -2.22
N PRO A 529 0.15 -0.55 -1.70
CA PRO A 529 0.95 0.38 -2.49
C PRO A 529 1.70 -0.33 -3.61
N ASP A 530 1.61 0.26 -4.79
CA ASP A 530 2.45 0.04 -5.96
C ASP A 530 3.47 1.18 -6.01
N TRP A 531 4.76 0.82 -6.10
CA TRP A 531 5.88 1.75 -6.05
C TRP A 531 6.40 2.07 -7.46
N ASP A 532 5.57 1.85 -8.49
CA ASP A 532 5.81 2.16 -9.90
C ASP A 532 6.92 1.34 -10.57
N MET A 533 6.96 1.37 -11.90
CA MET A 533 8.06 0.81 -12.69
C MET A 533 9.40 1.50 -12.42
N PHE A 534 10.48 0.83 -12.80
CA PHE A 534 11.82 1.42 -12.88
C PHE A 534 12.61 0.86 -14.06
N HIS A 535 13.79 1.42 -14.31
CA HIS A 535 14.77 0.86 -15.25
C HIS A 535 15.81 0.02 -14.51
N SER A 536 16.06 -1.21 -14.96
CA SER A 536 17.13 -2.05 -14.42
C SER A 536 18.51 -1.59 -14.91
N LEU A 537 18.60 -1.03 -16.12
CA LEU A 537 19.83 -0.47 -16.70
C LEU A 537 19.89 1.04 -16.49
N HIS A 538 20.13 1.47 -15.25
CA HIS A 538 20.17 2.89 -14.86
C HIS A 538 21.15 3.12 -13.68
N PRO A 539 21.85 4.27 -13.55
CA PRO A 539 22.80 4.51 -12.45
C PRO A 539 22.20 4.38 -11.04
N ALA A 540 20.92 4.71 -10.86
CA ALA A 540 20.19 4.54 -9.60
C ALA A 540 19.39 3.22 -9.51
N ALA A 541 19.61 2.25 -10.41
CA ALA A 541 18.78 1.05 -10.51
C ALA A 541 18.85 0.14 -9.28
N GLU A 542 20.05 -0.11 -8.72
CA GLU A 542 20.20 -0.94 -7.52
C GLU A 542 19.44 -0.35 -6.32
N TYR A 543 19.52 0.97 -6.13
CA TYR A 543 18.80 1.72 -5.10
C TYR A 543 17.27 1.61 -5.26
N HIS A 544 16.77 1.77 -6.49
CA HIS A 544 15.35 1.64 -6.82
C HIS A 544 14.82 0.19 -6.75
N ALA A 545 15.66 -0.80 -7.02
CA ALA A 545 15.36 -2.22 -6.91
C ALA A 545 15.30 -2.66 -5.44
N ALA A 546 16.33 -2.31 -4.65
CA ALA A 546 16.41 -2.59 -3.22
C ALA A 546 15.21 -2.00 -2.47
N ALA A 547 14.83 -0.75 -2.76
CA ALA A 547 13.64 -0.13 -2.18
C ALA A 547 12.35 -0.91 -2.49
N ARG A 548 12.15 -1.35 -3.75
CA ARG A 548 10.96 -2.13 -4.16
C ARG A 548 10.90 -3.52 -3.53
N ALA A 549 12.04 -4.18 -3.32
CA ALA A 549 12.09 -5.41 -2.54
C ALA A 549 11.56 -5.22 -1.09
N MET A 550 11.81 -4.05 -0.50
CA MET A 550 11.32 -3.68 0.85
C MET A 550 9.89 -3.14 0.86
N GLY A 551 9.37 -2.64 -0.27
CA GLY A 551 8.05 -2.00 -0.34
C GLY A 551 6.85 -2.94 -0.15
N GLY A 552 7.04 -4.25 -0.34
CA GLY A 552 5.95 -5.25 -0.38
C GLY A 552 4.97 -5.04 -1.55
N CYS A 553 5.34 -4.16 -2.49
CA CYS A 553 4.66 -3.76 -3.70
C CYS A 553 4.82 -4.82 -4.82
N PRO A 554 4.05 -4.74 -5.92
CA PRO A 554 4.46 -5.40 -7.17
C PRO A 554 5.84 -4.91 -7.61
N ILE A 555 6.54 -5.71 -8.42
CA ILE A 555 7.87 -5.38 -8.93
C ILE A 555 7.87 -5.59 -10.44
N TYR A 556 7.93 -4.49 -11.18
CA TYR A 556 7.99 -4.49 -12.63
C TYR A 556 8.95 -3.42 -13.16
N VAL A 557 9.49 -3.64 -14.36
CA VAL A 557 10.37 -2.70 -15.06
C VAL A 557 9.69 -2.11 -16.29
N SER A 558 10.23 -1.02 -16.83
CA SER A 558 9.83 -0.46 -18.14
C SER A 558 11.02 -0.32 -19.10
N ASP A 559 12.05 -1.16 -18.92
CA ASP A 559 13.20 -1.27 -19.82
C ASP A 559 12.76 -1.45 -21.28
N LYS A 560 13.52 -0.86 -22.21
CA LYS A 560 13.44 -1.17 -23.64
C LYS A 560 13.94 -2.60 -23.92
N PRO A 561 13.38 -3.31 -24.91
CA PRO A 561 13.86 -4.65 -25.29
C PRO A 561 15.38 -4.67 -25.52
N GLY A 562 16.07 -5.62 -24.89
CA GLY A 562 17.53 -5.74 -24.97
C GLY A 562 18.34 -4.77 -24.11
N HIS A 563 17.72 -3.83 -23.39
CA HIS A 563 18.40 -2.86 -22.52
C HIS A 563 18.17 -3.18 -21.03
N HIS A 564 18.56 -4.40 -20.63
CA HIS A 564 18.32 -4.95 -19.30
C HIS A 564 19.61 -5.16 -18.51
N ASN A 565 19.54 -5.01 -17.19
CA ASN A 565 20.57 -5.43 -16.26
C ASN A 565 20.14 -6.74 -15.58
N PHE A 566 20.42 -7.87 -16.23
CA PHE A 566 19.98 -9.19 -15.74
C PHE A 566 20.59 -9.56 -14.38
N ASP A 567 21.78 -9.08 -14.05
CA ASP A 567 22.43 -9.41 -12.78
C ASP A 567 21.85 -8.60 -11.61
N LEU A 568 21.26 -7.44 -11.88
CA LEU A 568 20.36 -6.76 -10.94
C LEU A 568 19.00 -7.45 -10.85
N LEU A 569 18.39 -7.82 -11.98
CA LEU A 569 17.06 -8.45 -12.00
C LEU A 569 17.05 -9.80 -11.26
N LYS A 570 18.14 -10.59 -11.34
CA LYS A 570 18.28 -11.85 -10.58
C LYS A 570 18.34 -11.67 -9.05
N LYS A 571 18.60 -10.45 -8.52
CA LYS A 571 18.50 -10.13 -7.09
C LYS A 571 17.05 -9.95 -6.62
N LEU A 572 16.10 -9.87 -7.55
CA LEU A 572 14.65 -9.67 -7.33
C LEU A 572 13.79 -10.85 -7.78
N VAL A 573 14.13 -11.43 -8.93
CA VAL A 573 13.29 -12.34 -9.71
C VAL A 573 13.81 -13.78 -9.61
N LEU A 574 12.98 -14.70 -9.13
CA LEU A 574 13.27 -16.13 -9.17
C LEU A 574 13.10 -16.70 -10.59
N PRO A 575 13.71 -17.84 -10.95
CA PRO A 575 13.68 -18.32 -12.34
C PRO A 575 12.32 -18.81 -12.87
N ASP A 576 11.28 -18.96 -12.02
CA ASP A 576 9.89 -19.07 -12.50
C ASP A 576 9.26 -17.73 -12.91
N GLY A 577 9.91 -16.61 -12.62
CA GLY A 577 9.41 -15.25 -12.76
C GLY A 577 8.61 -14.76 -11.54
N SER A 578 8.61 -15.48 -10.41
CA SER A 578 8.00 -15.00 -9.16
C SER A 578 8.99 -14.15 -8.34
N VAL A 579 8.47 -13.31 -7.45
CA VAL A 579 9.29 -12.41 -6.59
C VAL A 579 9.18 -12.75 -5.11
N LEU A 580 10.25 -12.48 -4.35
CA LEU A 580 10.29 -12.60 -2.89
C LEU A 580 9.68 -11.37 -2.21
N ARG A 581 8.40 -11.07 -2.51
CA ARG A 581 7.70 -9.88 -2.00
C ARG A 581 7.44 -9.98 -0.48
N ALA A 582 7.72 -8.90 0.24
CA ALA A 582 7.39 -8.75 1.66
C ALA A 582 5.87 -8.58 1.89
N GLN A 583 5.39 -8.87 3.10
CA GLN A 583 3.97 -9.11 3.37
C GLN A 583 3.10 -7.86 3.55
N LEU A 584 3.67 -6.75 4.00
CA LEU A 584 2.95 -5.51 4.31
C LEU A 584 3.29 -4.40 3.30
N PRO A 585 2.56 -3.29 3.28
CA PRO A 585 3.11 -2.03 2.78
C PRO A 585 4.39 -1.67 3.54
N GLY A 586 5.49 -1.44 2.82
CA GLY A 586 6.73 -0.92 3.39
C GLY A 586 6.52 0.50 3.92
N ARG A 587 7.02 0.79 5.13
CA ARG A 587 6.79 2.07 5.82
C ARG A 587 8.10 2.59 6.44
N PRO A 588 8.25 3.91 6.64
CA PRO A 588 9.28 4.45 7.52
C PRO A 588 9.24 3.82 8.91
N THR A 589 10.42 3.57 9.47
CA THR A 589 10.61 3.19 10.88
C THR A 589 10.20 4.32 11.83
N ARG A 590 9.98 3.99 13.11
CA ARG A 590 9.36 4.91 14.08
C ARG A 590 10.18 6.18 14.32
N ASP A 591 11.50 6.09 14.32
CA ASP A 591 12.42 7.24 14.43
C ASP A 591 12.49 8.04 13.12
N SER A 592 12.43 7.37 11.98
CA SER A 592 12.38 8.01 10.65
C SER A 592 11.11 8.83 10.41
N LEU A 593 9.99 8.57 11.10
CA LEU A 593 8.68 9.19 10.81
C LEU A 593 8.68 10.73 10.85
N PHE A 594 9.41 11.34 11.79
CA PHE A 594 9.28 12.78 12.13
C PHE A 594 10.55 13.59 11.79
N VAL A 595 11.37 13.11 10.86
CA VAL A 595 12.60 13.75 10.35
C VAL A 595 12.50 13.94 8.83
N ASP A 596 13.40 14.69 8.19
CA ASP A 596 13.33 14.94 6.73
C ASP A 596 14.54 14.35 6.01
N PRO A 597 14.54 13.02 5.74
CA PRO A 597 15.71 12.30 5.21
C PRO A 597 16.09 12.70 3.77
N ALA A 598 15.34 13.64 3.18
CA ALA A 598 15.62 14.22 1.88
C ALA A 598 16.27 15.62 1.98
N ARG A 599 16.19 16.31 3.12
CA ARG A 599 16.57 17.74 3.26
C ARG A 599 17.28 18.14 4.57
N ASP A 600 17.24 17.33 5.63
CA ASP A 600 17.76 17.70 6.95
C ASP A 600 19.29 17.52 7.10
N GLY A 601 19.99 17.02 6.08
CA GLY A 601 21.43 16.82 6.07
C GLY A 601 21.97 15.87 7.13
N THR A 602 21.10 15.08 7.79
CA THR A 602 21.46 14.29 8.98
C THR A 602 20.80 12.92 9.02
N SER A 603 19.55 12.78 8.54
CA SER A 603 18.78 11.55 8.64
C SER A 603 18.93 10.64 7.42
N LEU A 604 19.08 9.34 7.68
CA LEU A 604 18.85 8.27 6.71
C LEU A 604 17.39 7.84 6.76
N LEU A 605 16.80 7.50 5.61
CA LEU A 605 15.47 6.88 5.56
C LEU A 605 15.60 5.38 5.83
N LYS A 606 15.10 4.91 6.96
CA LYS A 606 14.94 3.47 7.24
C LYS A 606 13.50 3.04 6.94
N ILE A 607 13.33 2.05 6.06
CA ILE A 607 12.05 1.46 5.62
C ILE A 607 11.96 0.02 6.15
N TRP A 608 10.93 -0.32 6.91
CA TRP A 608 10.73 -1.67 7.44
C TRP A 608 9.60 -2.44 6.74
N ASN A 609 9.71 -3.76 6.76
CA ASN A 609 8.65 -4.70 6.34
C ASN A 609 8.79 -6.07 7.04
N MET A 610 7.84 -6.97 6.79
CA MET A 610 7.77 -8.32 7.34
C MET A 610 7.85 -9.40 6.26
N ASN A 611 8.56 -10.47 6.58
CA ASN A 611 8.47 -11.78 5.92
C ASN A 611 7.77 -12.76 6.87
N LYS A 612 7.40 -13.94 6.35
CA LYS A 612 6.66 -14.97 7.10
C LYS A 612 7.37 -15.43 8.38
N CYS A 613 8.70 -15.39 8.41
CA CYS A 613 9.53 -15.89 9.52
C CYS A 613 10.62 -14.89 9.97
N SER A 614 10.65 -13.66 9.44
CA SER A 614 11.71 -12.68 9.72
C SER A 614 11.27 -11.24 9.45
N GLY A 615 11.96 -10.27 10.04
CA GLY A 615 11.82 -8.86 9.72
C GLY A 615 12.84 -8.40 8.68
N VAL A 616 12.62 -7.23 8.09
CA VAL A 616 13.62 -6.56 7.26
C VAL A 616 13.55 -5.04 7.39
N VAL A 617 14.72 -4.39 7.37
CA VAL A 617 14.85 -2.93 7.22
C VAL A 617 15.83 -2.62 6.10
N GLY A 618 15.40 -1.83 5.12
CA GLY A 618 16.28 -1.17 4.17
C GLY A 618 16.62 0.25 4.64
N VAL A 619 17.88 0.64 4.58
CA VAL A 619 18.38 1.97 4.95
C VAL A 619 18.87 2.69 3.70
N PHE A 620 18.43 3.92 3.48
CA PHE A 620 18.65 4.68 2.24
C PHE A 620 19.07 6.11 2.55
N ASN A 621 20.10 6.63 1.88
CA ASN A 621 20.41 8.06 1.91
C ASN A 621 19.61 8.78 0.81
N CYS A 622 18.62 9.57 1.20
CA CYS A 622 17.70 10.28 0.30
C CYS A 622 18.02 11.79 0.12
N GLN A 623 19.12 12.29 0.69
CA GLN A 623 19.40 13.72 0.77
C GLN A 623 19.60 14.38 -0.61
N GLY A 624 19.41 15.69 -0.69
CA GLY A 624 19.83 16.54 -1.81
C GLY A 624 18.76 16.97 -2.80
N ALA A 625 17.63 16.25 -2.88
CA ALA A 625 16.49 16.63 -3.72
C ALA A 625 15.14 16.55 -2.97
N GLY A 626 14.20 17.43 -3.33
CA GLY A 626 12.87 17.43 -2.71
C GLY A 626 11.92 18.47 -3.30
N TRP A 627 10.62 18.36 -2.97
CA TRP A 627 9.61 19.32 -3.40
C TRP A 627 9.77 20.68 -2.71
N CYS A 628 9.72 21.76 -3.49
CA CYS A 628 9.90 23.12 -3.02
C CYS A 628 8.58 23.91 -3.06
N LYS A 629 8.10 24.37 -1.90
CA LYS A 629 6.85 25.17 -1.74
C LYS A 629 6.85 26.47 -2.57
N ILE A 630 8.01 27.08 -2.79
CA ILE A 630 8.17 28.34 -3.52
C ILE A 630 8.16 28.11 -5.04
N GLU A 631 9.01 27.21 -5.52
CA GLU A 631 9.14 26.85 -6.95
C GLU A 631 7.99 25.96 -7.45
N LYS A 632 7.17 25.44 -6.53
CA LYS A 632 6.07 24.49 -6.77
C LYS A 632 6.48 23.25 -7.58
N LYS A 633 7.72 22.78 -7.42
CA LYS A 633 8.30 21.64 -8.14
C LYS A 633 9.35 20.91 -7.31
N THR A 634 9.65 19.67 -7.68
CA THR A 634 10.84 18.95 -7.22
C THR A 634 12.09 19.64 -7.72
N ARG A 635 13.11 19.80 -6.86
CA ARG A 635 14.43 20.28 -7.27
C ARG A 635 15.54 19.66 -6.43
N ILE A 636 16.74 19.56 -7.03
CA ILE A 636 17.98 19.48 -6.27
C ILE A 636 18.15 20.80 -5.50
N HIS A 637 18.45 20.71 -4.21
CA HIS A 637 18.75 21.84 -3.33
C HIS A 637 20.15 21.76 -2.73
N ASP A 638 20.75 20.57 -2.70
CA ASP A 638 22.17 20.34 -2.46
C ASP A 638 22.68 19.35 -3.53
N THR A 639 23.67 19.78 -4.31
CA THR A 639 24.28 19.01 -5.42
C THR A 639 25.37 18.04 -4.96
N SER A 640 25.80 18.08 -3.70
CA SER A 640 26.80 17.17 -3.15
C SER A 640 26.59 16.89 -1.65
N PRO A 641 25.43 16.30 -1.26
CA PRO A 641 25.12 16.10 0.16
C PRO A 641 26.05 15.10 0.84
N GLY A 642 26.14 15.24 2.16
CA GLY A 642 27.08 14.49 3.00
C GLY A 642 26.88 12.97 2.98
N THR A 643 27.97 12.27 3.30
CA THR A 643 27.88 10.88 3.76
C THR A 643 27.27 10.89 5.16
N LEU A 644 26.21 10.12 5.37
CA LEU A 644 25.49 10.07 6.64
C LEU A 644 25.74 8.74 7.36
N THR A 645 25.80 8.80 8.69
CA THR A 645 25.87 7.63 9.58
C THR A 645 24.61 7.57 10.43
N GLY A 646 24.01 6.38 10.51
CA GLY A 646 22.91 6.07 11.41
C GLY A 646 23.07 4.67 12.00
N SER A 647 21.99 4.13 12.56
CA SER A 647 21.97 2.75 13.09
C SER A 647 20.60 2.09 12.96
N VAL A 648 20.61 0.76 12.96
CA VAL A 648 19.42 -0.09 12.82
C VAL A 648 19.37 -1.15 13.93
N CYS A 649 18.19 -1.52 14.40
CA CYS A 649 17.98 -2.52 15.45
C CYS A 649 16.78 -3.43 15.15
N ALA A 650 16.66 -4.54 15.90
CA ALA A 650 15.56 -5.49 15.71
C ALA A 650 14.15 -4.84 15.82
N PHE A 651 14.01 -3.82 16.67
CA PHE A 651 12.74 -3.14 16.94
C PHE A 651 12.42 -1.99 15.96
N ASP A 652 13.27 -1.72 14.97
CA ASP A 652 12.89 -0.91 13.81
C ASP A 652 11.79 -1.62 12.98
N VAL A 653 11.75 -2.95 13.03
CA VAL A 653 10.67 -3.77 12.51
C VAL A 653 9.56 -3.85 13.57
N ASP A 654 8.58 -2.95 13.47
CA ASP A 654 7.59 -2.71 14.52
C ASP A 654 6.87 -3.98 15.08
N PRO A 655 6.43 -4.95 14.25
CA PRO A 655 5.79 -6.18 14.73
C PRO A 655 6.72 -7.42 14.78
N ILE A 656 8.05 -7.26 14.88
CA ILE A 656 9.02 -8.38 14.87
C ILE A 656 8.69 -9.51 15.86
N THR A 657 8.11 -9.20 17.02
CA THR A 657 7.71 -10.17 18.03
C THR A 657 6.63 -11.14 17.54
N GLN A 658 5.87 -10.80 16.50
CA GLN A 658 4.80 -11.65 15.95
C GLN A 658 5.35 -12.88 15.20
N VAL A 659 6.51 -12.76 14.54
CA VAL A 659 7.18 -13.90 13.87
C VAL A 659 8.20 -14.60 14.77
N ALA A 660 8.73 -13.89 15.78
CA ALA A 660 9.67 -14.46 16.73
C ALA A 660 9.02 -15.40 17.76
N GLY A 661 7.73 -15.17 18.07
CA GLY A 661 6.97 -15.96 19.05
C GLY A 661 7.07 -15.44 20.49
N ALA A 662 6.19 -15.94 21.36
CA ALA A 662 6.01 -15.41 22.72
C ALA A 662 7.18 -15.69 23.68
N GLU A 663 8.01 -16.70 23.39
CA GLU A 663 9.18 -17.08 24.19
C GLU A 663 10.47 -16.33 23.77
N TRP A 664 10.39 -15.44 22.78
CA TRP A 664 11.56 -14.77 22.22
C TRP A 664 12.19 -13.75 23.19
N LEU A 665 13.43 -14.02 23.59
CA LEU A 665 14.20 -13.17 24.51
C LEU A 665 14.73 -11.87 23.88
N GLY A 666 14.48 -11.62 22.59
CA GLY A 666 14.88 -10.40 21.89
C GLY A 666 16.24 -10.47 21.18
N GLU A 667 16.96 -11.60 21.25
CA GLU A 667 18.17 -11.82 20.46
C GLU A 667 17.83 -12.20 19.01
N THR A 668 18.51 -11.58 18.05
CA THR A 668 18.30 -11.84 16.62
C THR A 668 19.63 -12.07 15.93
N ILE A 669 19.59 -12.86 14.85
CA ILE A 669 20.61 -12.74 13.82
C ILE A 669 20.24 -11.57 12.91
N VAL A 670 21.26 -10.84 12.47
CA VAL A 670 21.17 -9.86 11.39
C VAL A 670 22.07 -10.34 10.26
N TYR A 671 21.51 -10.46 9.06
CA TYR A 671 22.30 -10.57 7.83
C TYR A 671 22.29 -9.21 7.12
N ALA A 672 23.47 -8.62 6.90
CA ALA A 672 23.66 -7.37 6.19
C ALA A 672 23.99 -7.67 4.71
N TYR A 673 23.15 -7.20 3.79
CA TYR A 673 23.15 -7.71 2.41
C TYR A 673 24.42 -7.35 1.61
N ARG A 674 24.92 -6.10 1.67
CA ARG A 674 26.06 -5.69 0.83
C ARG A 674 27.41 -6.09 1.41
N SER A 675 27.55 -6.18 2.73
CA SER A 675 28.78 -6.70 3.35
C SER A 675 28.80 -8.24 3.41
N GLY A 676 27.64 -8.88 3.42
CA GLY A 676 27.49 -10.33 3.59
C GLY A 676 27.68 -10.81 5.03
N GLU A 677 27.76 -9.88 6.00
CA GLU A 677 28.05 -10.17 7.39
C GLU A 677 26.84 -10.78 8.13
N VAL A 678 27.14 -11.67 9.07
CA VAL A 678 26.16 -12.31 9.97
C VAL A 678 26.50 -11.93 11.40
N ILE A 679 25.59 -11.19 12.04
CA ILE A 679 25.78 -10.58 13.36
C ILE A 679 24.76 -11.17 14.33
N ARG A 680 25.21 -11.76 15.44
CA ARG A 680 24.35 -12.05 16.60
C ARG A 680 24.14 -10.77 17.39
N LEU A 681 22.94 -10.20 17.30
CA LEU A 681 22.58 -8.92 17.90
C LEU A 681 21.74 -9.14 19.18
N PRO A 682 22.26 -8.77 20.37
CA PRO A 682 21.51 -8.86 21.61
C PRO A 682 20.32 -7.89 21.64
N LYS A 683 19.34 -8.18 22.51
CA LYS A 683 18.13 -7.36 22.67
C LYS A 683 18.45 -5.88 22.93
N GLY A 684 17.96 -5.01 22.06
CA GLY A 684 18.09 -3.54 22.19
C GLY A 684 19.42 -2.96 21.72
N VAL A 685 20.35 -3.79 21.22
CA VAL A 685 21.58 -3.32 20.57
C VAL A 685 21.27 -2.91 19.12
N SER A 686 22.07 -2.01 18.56
CA SER A 686 21.94 -1.51 17.18
C SER A 686 23.23 -1.69 16.38
N VAL A 687 23.10 -2.01 15.09
CA VAL A 687 24.20 -2.08 14.12
C VAL A 687 24.38 -0.70 13.47
N PRO A 688 25.60 -0.13 13.40
CA PRO A 688 25.86 1.13 12.72
C PRO A 688 25.88 0.96 11.19
N VAL A 689 25.51 2.01 10.46
CA VAL A 689 25.52 2.01 8.98
C VAL A 689 25.89 3.40 8.45
N THR A 690 26.73 3.47 7.42
CA THR A 690 27.24 4.71 6.83
C THR A 690 27.06 4.69 5.32
N LEU A 691 26.38 5.69 4.75
CA LEU A 691 25.95 5.71 3.34
C LEU A 691 26.15 7.09 2.71
N LYS A 692 26.70 7.12 1.49
CA LYS A 692 26.64 8.28 0.60
C LYS A 692 25.25 8.40 -0.04
N VAL A 693 24.93 9.55 -0.63
CA VAL A 693 23.67 9.75 -1.38
C VAL A 693 23.51 8.70 -2.48
N LEU A 694 22.28 8.18 -2.65
CA LEU A 694 21.94 7.04 -3.51
C LEU A 694 22.61 5.69 -3.16
N GLU A 695 23.35 5.59 -2.05
CA GLU A 695 23.70 4.30 -1.45
C GLU A 695 22.59 3.81 -0.49
N PHE A 696 22.54 2.50 -0.30
CA PHE A 696 21.60 1.80 0.59
C PHE A 696 22.31 0.64 1.32
N GLU A 697 21.65 0.06 2.33
CA GLU A 697 21.97 -1.26 2.90
C GLU A 697 20.67 -1.96 3.31
N LEU A 698 20.62 -3.29 3.26
CA LEU A 698 19.46 -4.10 3.66
C LEU A 698 19.84 -5.02 4.81
N PHE A 699 19.08 -4.96 5.91
CA PHE A 699 19.30 -5.74 7.12
C PHE A 699 18.12 -6.69 7.35
N HIS A 700 18.39 -7.99 7.29
CA HIS A 700 17.41 -9.03 7.53
C HIS A 700 17.48 -9.51 8.99
N PHE A 701 16.40 -9.31 9.73
CA PHE A 701 16.29 -9.61 11.16
C PHE A 701 15.63 -10.98 11.36
N CYS A 702 16.44 -11.99 11.64
CA CYS A 702 16.02 -13.37 11.79
C CYS A 702 16.06 -13.78 13.28
N PRO A 703 14.90 -13.90 13.95
CA PRO A 703 14.84 -14.23 15.38
C PRO A 703 15.57 -15.53 15.72
N ILE A 704 16.25 -15.54 16.86
CA ILE A 704 16.92 -16.74 17.35
C ILE A 704 15.94 -17.62 18.13
N HIS A 705 15.94 -18.91 17.79
CA HIS A 705 15.31 -19.97 18.57
C HIS A 705 16.37 -20.72 19.38
N GLU A 706 16.18 -20.82 20.70
CA GLU A 706 17.02 -21.65 21.56
C GLU A 706 16.53 -23.11 21.51
N ILE A 707 17.39 -24.01 21.02
CA ILE A 707 17.06 -25.42 20.84
C ILE A 707 17.35 -26.19 22.13
N ALA A 708 18.53 -25.98 22.70
CA ALA A 708 19.03 -26.53 23.95
C ALA A 708 20.15 -25.62 24.47
N PRO A 709 20.64 -25.77 25.72
CA PRO A 709 21.78 -24.99 26.19
C PRO A 709 22.98 -25.06 25.23
N SER A 710 23.53 -23.90 24.86
CA SER A 710 24.56 -23.70 23.82
C SER A 710 24.17 -23.96 22.35
N ILE A 711 22.95 -24.40 22.05
CA ILE A 711 22.44 -24.62 20.68
C ILE A 711 21.33 -23.62 20.36
N SER A 712 21.59 -22.75 19.40
CA SER A 712 20.66 -21.71 18.96
C SER A 712 20.71 -21.57 17.44
N PHE A 713 19.54 -21.37 16.83
CA PHE A 713 19.35 -21.43 15.38
C PHE A 713 18.51 -20.25 14.88
N ALA A 714 18.77 -19.76 13.66
CA ALA A 714 17.90 -18.85 12.94
C ALA A 714 17.95 -19.10 11.43
N ALA A 715 16.81 -19.12 10.74
CA ALA A 715 16.77 -19.22 9.27
C ALA A 715 17.03 -17.85 8.64
N ILE A 716 18.03 -17.74 7.75
CA ILE A 716 18.38 -16.46 7.11
C ILE A 716 17.64 -16.33 5.78
N GLY A 717 17.91 -17.22 4.81
CA GLY A 717 17.23 -17.24 3.51
C GLY A 717 18.17 -17.36 2.30
N LEU A 718 17.71 -16.91 1.12
CA LEU A 718 18.52 -16.89 -0.11
C LEU A 718 19.42 -15.64 -0.13
N LEU A 719 20.70 -15.83 0.20
CA LEU A 719 21.64 -14.77 0.57
C LEU A 719 21.98 -13.77 -0.55
N ASP A 720 21.70 -14.14 -1.79
CA ASP A 720 21.98 -13.32 -2.99
C ASP A 720 20.76 -12.45 -3.41
N MET A 721 19.60 -12.65 -2.78
CA MET A 721 18.35 -11.92 -3.06
C MET A 721 18.18 -10.71 -2.13
N PHE A 722 17.73 -9.57 -2.66
CA PHE A 722 17.49 -8.34 -1.88
C PHE A 722 16.45 -8.51 -0.75
N ASN A 723 15.52 -9.46 -0.89
CA ASN A 723 14.70 -9.91 0.24
C ASN A 723 15.03 -11.36 0.60
N THR A 724 16.23 -11.56 1.13
CA THR A 724 16.78 -12.87 1.53
C THR A 724 15.77 -13.68 2.37
N GLY A 725 15.20 -13.06 3.42
CA GLY A 725 14.23 -13.68 4.32
C GLY A 725 12.87 -13.99 3.70
N GLY A 726 12.51 -13.36 2.57
CA GLY A 726 11.28 -13.64 1.82
C GLY A 726 11.25 -15.05 1.20
N ALA A 727 12.40 -15.73 1.14
CA ALA A 727 12.52 -17.12 0.73
C ALA A 727 11.98 -18.11 1.78
N VAL A 728 11.89 -17.74 3.07
CA VAL A 728 11.51 -18.65 4.15
C VAL A 728 9.99 -18.66 4.35
N GLU A 729 9.31 -19.77 4.06
CA GLU A 729 7.87 -19.92 4.20
C GLU A 729 7.41 -20.55 5.52
N LEU A 730 8.26 -21.35 6.17
CA LEU A 730 8.02 -21.94 7.48
C LEU A 730 9.35 -22.36 8.14
N VAL A 731 9.42 -22.26 9.47
CA VAL A 731 10.43 -22.88 10.32
C VAL A 731 9.71 -23.73 11.38
N GLU A 732 10.07 -25.00 11.51
CA GLU A 732 9.61 -25.92 12.56
C GLU A 732 10.83 -26.57 13.23
N ILE A 733 10.79 -26.77 14.55
CA ILE A 733 11.91 -27.33 15.33
C ILE A 733 11.44 -28.56 16.09
N HIS A 734 11.93 -29.72 15.69
CA HIS A 734 11.64 -31.00 16.32
C HIS A 734 12.82 -31.37 17.23
N ARG A 735 12.76 -30.94 18.49
CA ARG A 735 13.70 -31.40 19.53
C ARG A 735 13.62 -32.92 19.65
N ALA A 736 14.77 -33.58 19.77
CA ALA A 736 14.81 -35.02 20.04
C ALA A 736 14.03 -35.32 21.33
N SER A 737 13.18 -36.36 21.31
CA SER A 737 12.51 -36.80 22.52
C SER A 737 13.54 -37.25 23.55
N ASN A 738 13.34 -36.89 24.83
CA ASN A 738 14.14 -37.37 25.95
C ASN A 738 13.98 -38.89 26.15
N ASN A 739 14.58 -39.68 25.25
CA ASN A 739 15.04 -41.02 25.59
C ASN A 739 15.98 -40.84 26.78
N LYS A 740 15.58 -41.37 27.93
CA LYS A 740 16.49 -41.49 29.07
C LYS A 740 17.75 -42.19 28.55
N PRO A 741 18.96 -41.73 28.90
CA PRO A 741 20.13 -42.58 28.78
C PRO A 741 19.83 -43.88 29.52
N GLU A 742 19.91 -45.01 28.83
CA GLU A 742 20.08 -46.28 29.54
C GLU A 742 21.43 -46.17 30.26
N LEU A 743 21.41 -46.19 31.59
CA LEU A 743 22.64 -46.12 32.37
C LEU A 743 23.42 -47.41 32.13
N PHE A 744 24.43 -47.33 31.27
CA PHE A 744 25.64 -48.13 31.43
C PHE A 744 26.46 -47.48 32.55
N ASP A 745 26.84 -48.29 33.53
CA ASP A 745 27.49 -47.82 34.75
C ASP A 745 28.87 -47.20 34.49
N GLY A 746 29.08 -46.01 35.05
CA GLY A 746 30.40 -45.60 35.53
C GLY A 746 31.34 -44.91 34.54
N GLU A 747 30.98 -43.71 34.05
CA GLU A 747 31.99 -42.72 33.68
C GLU A 747 31.59 -41.30 34.12
N VAL A 748 32.58 -40.48 34.49
CA VAL A 748 32.38 -39.22 35.23
C VAL A 748 32.27 -38.04 34.27
N TRP A 749 31.29 -37.16 34.49
CA TRP A 749 31.18 -35.90 33.77
C TRP A 749 32.32 -34.95 34.14
N SER A 750 33.20 -34.65 33.18
CA SER A 750 34.10 -33.49 33.24
C SER A 750 33.52 -32.33 32.44
N GLU A 751 33.23 -31.23 33.13
CA GLU A 751 33.11 -29.93 32.47
C GLU A 751 34.47 -29.55 31.86
N PHE A 752 34.47 -28.67 30.84
CA PHE A 752 35.64 -28.26 30.03
C PHE A 752 36.23 -29.32 29.08
N THR A 753 35.49 -29.64 28.01
CA THR A 753 36.11 -29.90 26.69
C THR A 753 35.41 -29.09 25.60
N SER A 754 36.16 -28.25 24.88
CA SER A 754 35.64 -27.36 23.81
C SER A 754 35.80 -27.95 22.41
N SER A 755 35.89 -29.27 22.30
CA SER A 755 36.16 -29.99 21.05
C SER A 755 35.51 -31.39 21.07
N LEU A 756 34.20 -31.44 20.85
CA LEU A 756 33.45 -32.70 20.74
C LEU A 756 33.49 -33.22 19.30
N GLY A 757 33.74 -34.52 19.15
CA GLY A 757 33.98 -35.16 17.85
C GLY A 757 32.71 -35.39 17.00
N PRO A 758 32.88 -35.86 15.74
CA PRO A 758 31.80 -35.95 14.74
C PRO A 758 30.69 -36.98 15.05
N ASN A 759 30.85 -37.83 16.06
CA ASN A 759 29.87 -38.88 16.42
C ASN A 759 28.80 -38.40 17.42
N ARG A 760 28.36 -37.15 17.31
CA ARG A 760 27.32 -36.58 18.19
C ARG A 760 25.92 -36.99 17.72
N ALA A 761 25.05 -37.37 18.65
CA ALA A 761 23.63 -37.56 18.37
C ALA A 761 22.91 -36.22 18.16
N ALA A 762 22.00 -36.16 17.18
CA ALA A 762 21.21 -34.95 16.91
C ALA A 762 20.33 -34.59 18.12
N THR A 763 20.46 -33.34 18.55
CA THR A 763 19.70 -32.69 19.62
C THR A 763 18.34 -32.22 19.09
N ALA A 764 18.28 -31.78 17.82
CA ALA A 764 17.04 -31.47 17.11
C ALA A 764 17.18 -31.64 15.59
N THR A 765 16.03 -31.82 14.92
CA THR A 765 15.88 -31.60 13.49
C THR A 765 15.08 -30.30 13.27
N ILE A 766 15.65 -29.35 12.53
CA ILE A 766 14.94 -28.17 12.03
C ILE A 766 14.38 -28.51 10.65
N SER A 767 13.07 -28.35 10.49
CA SER A 767 12.36 -28.48 9.22
C SER A 767 12.06 -27.08 8.67
N LEU A 768 12.51 -26.79 7.45
CA LEU A 768 12.22 -25.54 6.76
C LEU A 768 11.36 -25.82 5.52
N ARG A 769 10.40 -24.93 5.23
CA ARG A 769 9.81 -24.80 3.90
C ARG A 769 10.27 -23.50 3.28
N VAL A 770 10.85 -23.56 2.08
CA VAL A 770 11.45 -22.38 1.42
C VAL A 770 11.08 -22.31 -0.06
N ARG A 771 11.25 -21.13 -0.66
CA ARG A 771 11.02 -20.88 -2.09
C ARG A 771 12.25 -20.26 -2.76
N GLY A 772 12.65 -20.82 -3.89
CA GLY A 772 13.67 -20.32 -4.80
C GLY A 772 14.78 -21.34 -5.09
N THR A 773 15.98 -20.85 -5.40
CA THR A 773 17.18 -21.62 -5.77
C THR A 773 18.41 -20.71 -5.58
N GLY A 774 19.61 -21.28 -5.44
CA GLY A 774 20.85 -20.53 -5.22
C GLY A 774 21.42 -20.72 -3.80
N ARG A 775 22.30 -19.80 -3.37
CA ARG A 775 23.00 -19.88 -2.08
C ARG A 775 22.04 -19.58 -0.94
N PHE A 776 21.77 -20.58 -0.10
CA PHE A 776 20.93 -20.45 1.08
C PHE A 776 21.77 -20.44 2.35
N GLY A 777 21.38 -19.61 3.32
CA GLY A 777 22.04 -19.46 4.61
C GLY A 777 21.12 -19.70 5.80
N VAL A 778 21.68 -20.26 6.86
CA VAL A 778 21.11 -20.33 8.21
C VAL A 778 22.19 -20.03 9.23
N TYR A 779 21.81 -19.51 10.39
CA TYR A 779 22.69 -19.46 11.56
C TYR A 779 22.49 -20.70 12.42
N SER A 780 23.60 -21.25 12.91
CA SER A 780 23.63 -22.23 13.99
C SER A 780 24.82 -21.94 14.88
N SER A 781 24.65 -21.87 16.20
CA SER A 781 25.77 -21.64 17.14
C SER A 781 26.76 -22.80 17.23
N GLN A 782 26.47 -23.93 16.58
CA GLN A 782 27.34 -25.10 16.45
C GLN A 782 27.21 -25.68 15.05
N ARG A 783 28.26 -26.33 14.53
CA ARG A 783 28.27 -26.90 13.18
C ARG A 783 27.13 -27.93 13.01
N PRO A 784 26.22 -27.76 12.04
CA PRO A 784 25.19 -28.76 11.75
C PRO A 784 25.80 -30.13 11.37
N LEU A 785 25.17 -31.19 11.86
CA LEU A 785 25.58 -32.58 11.65
C LEU A 785 25.19 -33.09 10.26
N LYS A 786 24.04 -32.63 9.74
CA LYS A 786 23.45 -33.06 8.46
C LYS A 786 22.61 -31.94 7.85
N CYS A 787 22.61 -31.84 6.53
CA CYS A 787 21.65 -31.04 5.75
C CYS A 787 21.05 -31.91 4.64
N VAL A 788 19.74 -31.84 4.45
CA VAL A 788 18.99 -32.56 3.42
C VAL A 788 18.08 -31.57 2.70
N VAL A 789 18.24 -31.42 1.38
CA VAL A 789 17.42 -30.53 0.54
C VAL A 789 16.57 -31.41 -0.40
N GLY A 790 15.25 -31.31 -0.31
CA GLY A 790 14.33 -32.07 -1.17
C GLY A 790 14.43 -33.61 -1.02
N GLY A 791 14.95 -34.10 0.11
CA GLY A 791 15.24 -35.53 0.34
C GLY A 791 16.64 -35.98 -0.10
N THR A 792 17.49 -35.08 -0.63
CA THR A 792 18.88 -35.38 -0.99
C THR A 792 19.84 -34.75 0.02
N GLU A 793 20.73 -35.55 0.61
CA GLU A 793 21.80 -35.06 1.48
C GLU A 793 22.72 -34.12 0.71
N THR A 794 23.00 -32.95 1.31
CA THR A 794 23.62 -31.80 0.62
C THR A 794 24.80 -31.28 1.43
N ASP A 795 25.94 -31.07 0.75
CA ASP A 795 27.15 -30.52 1.37
C ASP A 795 26.89 -29.14 1.98
N LEU A 796 27.41 -28.95 3.20
CA LEU A 796 27.21 -27.75 4.01
C LEU A 796 28.57 -27.17 4.40
N SER A 797 28.81 -25.92 3.97
CA SER A 797 29.88 -25.09 4.50
C SER A 797 29.43 -24.48 5.83
N TYR A 798 30.34 -24.35 6.78
CA TYR A 798 30.08 -23.76 8.09
C TYR A 798 31.27 -22.89 8.52
N ASP A 799 30.98 -21.62 8.78
CA ASP A 799 31.90 -20.71 9.44
C ASP A 799 31.67 -20.76 10.96
N SER A 800 32.73 -21.08 11.71
CA SER A 800 32.72 -21.13 13.17
C SER A 800 32.84 -19.78 13.86
N GLU A 801 33.25 -18.71 13.16
CA GLU A 801 33.36 -17.37 13.74
C GLU A 801 32.01 -16.65 13.75
N THR A 802 31.27 -16.68 12.64
CA THR A 802 29.91 -16.11 12.56
C THR A 802 28.78 -17.07 12.91
N GLY A 803 29.02 -18.39 12.89
CA GLY A 803 27.97 -19.41 12.98
C GLY A 803 27.12 -19.56 11.71
N LEU A 804 27.54 -18.96 10.59
CA LEU A 804 26.86 -19.08 9.30
C LEU A 804 27.10 -20.47 8.69
N ALA A 805 26.01 -21.20 8.47
CA ALA A 805 25.98 -22.38 7.62
C ALA A 805 25.39 -22.04 6.24
N THR A 806 26.06 -22.44 5.16
CA THR A 806 25.57 -22.24 3.78
C THR A 806 25.59 -23.52 2.96
N PHE A 807 24.57 -23.68 2.14
CA PHE A 807 24.42 -24.76 1.16
C PHE A 807 23.67 -24.25 -0.08
N SER A 808 23.75 -24.98 -1.19
CA SER A 808 23.09 -24.59 -2.45
C SER A 808 21.74 -25.30 -2.60
N ILE A 809 20.68 -24.53 -2.77
CA ILE A 809 19.38 -25.05 -3.22
C ILE A 809 19.43 -25.20 -4.75
N PRO A 810 19.26 -26.41 -5.31
CA PRO A 810 19.34 -26.63 -6.76
C PRO A 810 18.11 -26.08 -7.50
N VAL A 811 18.19 -26.04 -8.83
CA VAL A 811 17.07 -25.61 -9.69
C VAL A 811 16.02 -26.74 -9.78
N PRO A 812 14.76 -26.52 -9.37
CA PRO A 812 13.72 -27.54 -9.39
C PRO A 812 13.12 -27.77 -10.78
N GLN A 813 12.63 -28.98 -11.02
CA GLN A 813 11.93 -29.35 -12.27
C GLN A 813 10.42 -28.95 -12.28
N LYS A 814 9.98 -28.05 -11.38
CA LYS A 814 8.56 -27.71 -11.16
C LYS A 814 8.38 -26.22 -10.84
N GLU A 815 7.22 -25.66 -11.21
CA GLU A 815 6.84 -24.27 -10.88
C GLU A 815 6.79 -24.02 -9.35
N MET A 816 6.80 -22.73 -8.96
CA MET A 816 6.76 -22.22 -7.58
C MET A 816 8.00 -22.51 -6.72
N TYR A 817 8.98 -23.26 -7.23
CA TYR A 817 10.35 -23.38 -6.69
C TYR A 817 10.42 -23.73 -5.19
N ARG A 818 9.49 -24.56 -4.70
CA ARG A 818 9.38 -24.93 -3.28
C ARG A 818 10.25 -26.12 -2.90
N TRP A 819 10.92 -25.99 -1.76
CA TRP A 819 11.76 -27.03 -1.15
C TRP A 819 11.39 -27.26 0.31
N ALA A 820 11.44 -28.53 0.71
CA ALA A 820 11.59 -28.93 2.11
C ALA A 820 13.09 -29.10 2.39
N ILE A 821 13.56 -28.61 3.53
CA ILE A 821 14.94 -28.76 4.00
C ILE A 821 14.91 -29.26 5.43
N GLU A 822 15.74 -30.26 5.73
CA GLU A 822 15.95 -30.78 7.09
C GLU A 822 17.41 -30.53 7.50
N ILE A 823 17.62 -29.96 8.69
CA ILE A 823 18.94 -29.67 9.25
C ILE A 823 19.02 -30.28 10.65
N GLN A 824 20.07 -31.07 10.92
CA GLN A 824 20.28 -31.73 12.22
C GLN A 824 21.41 -31.04 13.00
N VAL A 825 21.18 -30.78 14.30
CA VAL A 825 22.07 -30.06 15.24
C VAL A 825 22.06 -30.71 16.63
#